data_AF-A0A933Y0U2-F1
#
_entry.id   AF-A0A933Y0U2-F1
#
_cell.length_a   1.000
_cell.length_b   1.000
_cell.length_c   1.000
_cell.angle_alpha   90.00
_cell.angle_beta   90.00
_cell.angle_gamma   90.00
#
_symmetry.space_group_name_H-M   'P 1'
#
loop_
_entity.id
_entity.type
_entity.pdbx_description
1 polymer ?
#
loop_
_entity_poly.entity_id
_entity_poly.type
_entity_poly.pdbx_seq_one_letter_code
_entity_poly.pdbx_strand_id
1 'polypeptide(L)'
;MRIALVAHGFPPLERTGVENHVADLAREFARRGHDVHVFVPRRQPRLSELALRLEARDGYRVHWLARNEPPRSAAAQLEVEGVEQAFAEWLERERPDIVHVHHVAKLGLGVLAAARAAGMPVVFTAHDAFAFCHRVTHLRPDLARCERIGDAQACARCDLAAAELNRHRELGDYHAGMFPADLEPAVRKRLAAALGDDFASRKARTVLDERRALDERRFAAFREVDLVLSPSAFYADELVRAGLARERVVHEPIGIDVAALASVEPARTSGALRLGFVGGTSKHKGLHVLLAALDGLGPRIKLAIWGSTSDLRWEARLRTHAADVDATWHGGFDAGERARVFASFDVLCVPSIWDENAPLVIRESFAAGRPVLASRVGALAESVRDGVDGVLVAPGDVAAWREVLAGWIRDRAPLEALRAGVRAPRTLADEATATLGHYQSLLAARRESVPAPASLVAFRAEHAAIASESFEALTERVARGLERFRAHVGVGGASGFAASVRSSAARDVLDRARDARRERQWLARSLERRKEARDEVARLARAQRELAERFRVEHAALVAERDALATAKSAADLELARLVAHAEELKTEVARAGEAHATATAALAECQDANRRIQELVRVAVIDRQRVGDHVAWLERSLRELARDTGAASDGELADEIAAARVRLADWRGELEWRRAEMRAALDDRIGLFGKGALGERLERWRARPDGADVPGGGTDTHGRLGDVAGAHGAAAPRSDPDATRGDAGAPRGKADATRDSATRDKRGRAR
;
A
#
# COMPACT_ATOMS: atom_id res chain seq x y z
N MET A 1 19.74 -17.76 -9.12
CA MET A 1 18.81 -17.47 -8.00
C MET A 1 17.76 -16.49 -8.51
N ARG A 2 16.53 -16.57 -8.01
CA ARG A 2 15.50 -15.54 -8.17
C ARG A 2 15.48 -14.64 -6.93
N ILE A 3 15.58 -13.33 -7.14
CA ILE A 3 15.74 -12.33 -6.08
C ILE A 3 14.53 -11.40 -6.11
N ALA A 4 13.82 -11.29 -4.99
CA ALA A 4 12.76 -10.31 -4.80
C ALA A 4 13.33 -9.10 -4.03
N LEU A 5 13.37 -7.92 -4.67
CA LEU A 5 13.69 -6.65 -4.02
C LEU A 5 12.40 -5.89 -3.71
N VAL A 6 12.20 -5.46 -2.46
CA VAL A 6 10.96 -4.78 -2.01
C VAL A 6 11.29 -3.39 -1.51
N ALA A 7 10.61 -2.37 -2.02
CA ALA A 7 10.86 -0.97 -1.64
C ALA A 7 9.59 -0.12 -1.66
N HIS A 8 9.68 1.08 -1.08
CA HIS A 8 8.54 1.99 -0.92
C HIS A 8 8.27 2.89 -2.15
N GLY A 9 9.04 2.77 -3.22
CA GLY A 9 8.96 3.59 -4.44
C GLY A 9 9.95 3.08 -5.50
N PHE A 10 9.92 3.62 -6.72
CA PHE A 10 10.88 3.26 -7.77
C PHE A 10 11.02 4.32 -8.89
N PRO A 11 12.18 4.42 -9.58
CA PRO A 11 12.37 5.37 -10.67
C PRO A 11 11.56 4.99 -11.93
N PRO A 12 11.12 5.94 -12.75
CA PRO A 12 11.58 7.34 -12.81
C PRO A 12 10.72 8.36 -12.03
N LEU A 13 9.66 7.94 -11.32
CA LEU A 13 8.80 8.87 -10.58
C LEU A 13 9.33 9.20 -9.19
N GLU A 14 9.81 8.18 -8.47
CA GLU A 14 10.35 8.34 -7.11
C GLU A 14 11.85 8.03 -7.18
N ARG A 15 12.68 8.97 -6.71
CA ARG A 15 14.12 9.03 -7.02
C ARG A 15 14.99 9.50 -5.85
N THR A 16 14.65 9.11 -4.62
CA THR A 16 15.51 9.38 -3.47
C THR A 16 16.66 8.36 -3.41
N GLY A 17 17.45 8.35 -2.33
CA GLY A 17 18.56 7.43 -2.18
C GLY A 17 18.14 5.96 -2.32
N VAL A 18 17.00 5.58 -1.74
CA VAL A 18 16.54 4.18 -1.69
C VAL A 18 16.11 3.68 -3.08
N GLU A 19 15.29 4.43 -3.80
CA GLU A 19 14.73 4.01 -5.09
C GLU A 19 15.81 3.88 -6.17
N ASN A 20 16.76 4.80 -6.20
CA ASN A 20 17.89 4.75 -7.14
C ASN A 20 18.80 3.56 -6.82
N HIS A 21 19.17 3.38 -5.55
CA HIS A 21 20.00 2.26 -5.09
C HIS A 21 19.36 0.88 -5.37
N VAL A 22 18.05 0.71 -5.14
CA VAL A 22 17.32 -0.53 -5.49
C VAL A 22 17.32 -0.76 -7.00
N ALA A 23 17.18 0.30 -7.81
CA ALA A 23 17.22 0.18 -9.27
C ALA A 23 18.62 -0.21 -9.79
N ASP A 24 19.67 0.29 -9.14
CA ASP A 24 21.04 0.01 -9.51
C ASP A 24 21.47 -1.40 -9.07
N LEU A 25 21.13 -1.85 -7.85
CA LEU A 25 21.28 -3.25 -7.43
C LEU A 25 20.46 -4.22 -8.31
N ALA A 26 19.22 -3.86 -8.68
CA ALA A 26 18.42 -4.69 -9.56
C ALA A 26 19.10 -4.95 -10.92
N ARG A 27 19.71 -3.89 -11.49
CA ARG A 27 20.46 -3.96 -12.74
C ARG A 27 21.75 -4.78 -12.59
N GLU A 28 22.48 -4.62 -11.49
CA GLU A 28 23.74 -5.33 -11.25
C GLU A 28 23.52 -6.83 -10.96
N PHE A 29 22.48 -7.20 -10.20
CA PHE A 29 22.08 -8.60 -10.03
C PHE A 29 21.59 -9.23 -11.35
N ALA A 30 20.82 -8.49 -12.16
CA ALA A 30 20.40 -8.96 -13.48
C ALA A 30 21.59 -9.17 -14.43
N ARG A 31 22.56 -8.24 -14.46
CA ARG A 31 23.81 -8.34 -15.24
C ARG A 31 24.65 -9.56 -14.85
N ARG A 32 24.52 -10.05 -13.62
CA ARG A 32 25.15 -11.28 -13.09
C ARG A 32 24.35 -12.56 -13.37
N GLY A 33 23.23 -12.48 -14.10
CA GLY A 33 22.41 -13.63 -14.49
C GLY A 33 21.41 -14.11 -13.42
N HIS A 34 21.05 -13.25 -12.46
CA HIS A 34 19.98 -13.55 -11.51
C HIS A 34 18.60 -13.17 -12.07
N ASP A 35 17.56 -13.91 -11.70
CA ASP A 35 16.18 -13.60 -12.08
C ASP A 35 15.62 -12.56 -11.11
N VAL A 36 15.69 -11.28 -11.46
CA VAL A 36 15.41 -10.17 -10.53
C VAL A 36 13.98 -9.65 -10.69
N HIS A 37 13.27 -9.61 -9.57
CA HIS A 37 11.92 -9.07 -9.43
C HIS A 37 11.94 -7.93 -8.41
N VAL A 38 11.40 -6.77 -8.75
CA VAL A 38 11.25 -5.61 -7.87
C VAL A 38 9.76 -5.44 -7.55
N PHE A 39 9.34 -5.47 -6.29
CA PHE A 39 7.96 -5.26 -5.85
C PHE A 39 7.83 -3.90 -5.16
N VAL A 40 7.02 -3.00 -5.74
CA VAL A 40 7.00 -1.58 -5.36
C VAL A 40 5.58 -0.98 -5.47
N PRO A 41 5.15 -0.15 -4.51
CA PRO A 41 3.88 0.56 -4.56
C PRO A 41 3.98 1.79 -5.48
N ARG A 42 2.86 2.16 -6.09
CA ARG A 42 2.74 3.38 -6.90
C ARG A 42 1.31 3.89 -6.95
N ARG A 43 1.13 5.22 -6.87
CA ARG A 43 -0.17 5.84 -7.15
C ARG A 43 -0.53 5.71 -8.63
N GLN A 44 -1.62 5.00 -8.92
CA GLN A 44 -2.11 4.70 -10.27
C GLN A 44 -3.64 4.86 -10.33
N PRO A 45 -4.19 6.10 -10.33
CA PRO A 45 -5.64 6.35 -10.11
C PRO A 45 -6.59 5.86 -11.22
N ARG A 46 -6.08 5.15 -12.22
CA ARG A 46 -6.85 4.46 -13.27
C ARG A 46 -6.97 2.94 -13.04
N LEU A 47 -6.37 2.43 -11.96
CA LEU A 47 -6.48 1.04 -11.51
C LEU A 47 -7.14 1.02 -10.14
N SER A 48 -7.80 -0.09 -9.80
CA SER A 48 -8.28 -0.35 -8.44
C SER A 48 -7.12 -0.42 -7.45
N GLU A 49 -7.40 -0.23 -6.16
CA GLU A 49 -6.40 -0.45 -5.11
C GLU A 49 -5.89 -1.90 -5.17
N LEU A 50 -4.60 -2.07 -4.83
CA LEU A 50 -3.87 -3.34 -4.87
C LEU A 50 -3.74 -4.01 -6.26
N ALA A 51 -4.24 -3.40 -7.33
CA ALA A 51 -4.03 -3.92 -8.69
C ALA A 51 -2.54 -3.98 -9.04
N LEU A 52 -2.05 -5.16 -9.42
CA LEU A 52 -0.66 -5.37 -9.75
C LEU A 52 -0.40 -5.27 -11.27
N ARG A 53 0.58 -4.47 -11.68
CA ARG A 53 1.04 -4.37 -13.08
C ARG A 53 2.51 -4.77 -13.20
N LEU A 54 2.80 -5.77 -14.03
CA LEU A 54 4.16 -6.12 -14.44
C LEU A 54 4.70 -5.14 -15.51
N GLU A 55 5.97 -4.77 -15.38
CA GLU A 55 6.77 -4.00 -16.33
C GLU A 55 8.13 -4.69 -16.49
N ALA A 56 8.48 -5.09 -17.71
CA ALA A 56 9.83 -5.57 -18.01
C ALA A 56 10.79 -4.39 -18.22
N ARG A 57 12.02 -4.52 -17.74
CA ARG A 57 13.15 -3.63 -17.97
C ARG A 57 14.38 -4.47 -18.35
N ASP A 58 15.47 -3.81 -18.72
CA ASP A 58 16.68 -4.49 -19.22
C ASP A 58 17.27 -5.44 -18.16
N GLY A 59 16.98 -6.73 -18.31
CA GLY A 59 17.39 -7.82 -17.43
C GLY A 59 16.53 -8.09 -16.20
N TYR A 60 15.53 -7.24 -15.86
CA TYR A 60 14.75 -7.40 -14.63
C TYR A 60 13.27 -7.02 -14.76
N ARG A 61 12.45 -7.45 -13.79
CA ARG A 61 11.00 -7.26 -13.76
C ARG A 61 10.58 -6.33 -12.62
N VAL A 62 9.71 -5.37 -12.88
CA VAL A 62 9.12 -4.47 -11.87
C VAL A 62 7.62 -4.76 -11.76
N HIS A 63 7.17 -5.04 -10.54
CA HIS A 63 5.80 -5.36 -10.17
C HIS A 63 5.24 -4.17 -9.40
N TRP A 64 4.42 -3.39 -10.07
CA TRP A 64 3.83 -2.16 -9.54
C TRP A 64 2.50 -2.46 -8.86
N LEU A 65 2.44 -2.27 -7.54
CA LEU A 65 1.21 -2.38 -6.75
C LEU A 65 0.50 -1.03 -6.72
N ALA A 66 -0.75 -0.97 -7.20
CA ALA A 66 -1.55 0.24 -7.12
C ALA A 66 -1.85 0.61 -5.66
N ARG A 67 -1.32 1.75 -5.22
CA ARG A 67 -1.58 2.37 -3.91
C ARG A 67 -2.02 3.81 -4.12
N ASN A 68 -3.32 4.01 -4.23
CA ASN A 68 -3.97 5.30 -4.48
C ASN A 68 -4.40 6.00 -3.20
N GLU A 69 -4.71 5.24 -2.15
CA GLU A 69 -5.12 5.77 -0.86
C GLU A 69 -3.90 6.02 0.06
N PRO A 70 -3.75 7.25 0.59
CA PRO A 70 -2.77 7.53 1.63
C PRO A 70 -3.20 6.88 2.98
N PRO A 71 -2.24 6.46 3.81
CA PRO A 71 -2.55 5.84 5.10
C PRO A 71 -3.22 6.85 6.04
N ARG A 72 -4.39 6.48 6.56
CA ARG A 72 -5.28 7.38 7.33
C ARG A 72 -4.91 7.52 8.82
N SER A 73 -3.96 6.71 9.31
CA SER A 73 -3.46 6.71 10.70
C SER A 73 -2.06 6.11 10.78
N ALA A 74 -1.38 6.22 11.93
CA ALA A 74 -0.10 5.55 12.16
C ALA A 74 -0.22 4.01 12.12
N ALA A 75 -1.37 3.45 12.55
CA ALA A 75 -1.66 2.03 12.39
C ALA A 75 -1.72 1.64 10.91
N ALA A 76 -2.44 2.42 10.09
CA ALA A 76 -2.55 2.21 8.64
C ALA A 76 -1.23 2.43 7.86
N GLN A 77 -0.13 2.85 8.51
CA GLN A 77 1.22 2.86 7.93
C GLN A 77 1.97 1.54 8.16
N LEU A 78 1.66 0.82 9.24
CA LEU A 78 2.23 -0.49 9.57
C LEU A 78 1.37 -1.64 9.05
N GLU A 79 0.05 -1.48 9.08
CA GLU A 79 -0.94 -2.47 8.65
C GLU A 79 -1.73 -1.89 7.48
N VAL A 80 -1.25 -2.17 6.26
CA VAL A 80 -1.87 -1.70 5.02
C VAL A 80 -2.78 -2.80 4.50
N GLU A 81 -4.10 -2.55 4.58
CA GLU A 81 -5.14 -3.52 4.24
C GLU A 81 -4.93 -4.19 2.87
N GLY A 82 -5.02 -5.52 2.86
CA GLY A 82 -4.86 -6.39 1.69
C GLY A 82 -3.45 -6.50 1.09
N VAL A 83 -2.47 -5.67 1.48
CA VAL A 83 -1.10 -5.75 0.91
C VAL A 83 -0.41 -7.06 1.28
N GLU A 84 -0.64 -7.58 2.49
CA GLU A 84 -0.10 -8.87 2.91
C GLU A 84 -0.57 -10.02 2.01
N GLN A 85 -1.88 -10.10 1.73
CA GLN A 85 -2.46 -11.08 0.81
C GLN A 85 -1.93 -10.88 -0.62
N ALA A 86 -1.95 -9.64 -1.14
CA ALA A 86 -1.47 -9.34 -2.49
C ALA A 86 0.03 -9.67 -2.67
N PHE A 87 0.83 -9.59 -1.61
CA PHE A 87 2.23 -10.01 -1.61
C PHE A 87 2.39 -11.53 -1.44
N ALA A 88 1.53 -12.21 -0.65
CA ALA A 88 1.51 -13.67 -0.58
C ALA A 88 1.16 -14.32 -1.93
N GLU A 89 0.08 -13.87 -2.59
CA GLU A 89 -0.30 -14.30 -3.94
C GLU A 89 0.79 -14.02 -4.99
N TRP A 90 1.58 -12.96 -4.78
CA TRP A 90 2.75 -12.66 -5.59
C TRP A 90 3.91 -13.64 -5.33
N LEU A 91 4.21 -13.95 -4.07
CA LEU A 91 5.25 -14.92 -3.68
C LEU A 91 4.93 -16.33 -4.20
N GLU A 92 3.68 -16.79 -4.11
CA GLU A 92 3.25 -18.10 -4.61
C GLU A 92 3.42 -18.26 -6.13
N ARG A 93 3.21 -17.17 -6.87
CA ARG A 93 3.29 -17.14 -8.33
C ARG A 93 4.72 -16.93 -8.83
N GLU A 94 5.42 -15.93 -8.32
CA GLU A 94 6.76 -15.58 -8.78
C GLU A 94 7.85 -16.47 -8.17
N ARG A 95 7.64 -16.99 -6.95
CA ARG A 95 8.53 -17.94 -6.24
C ARG A 95 10.01 -17.53 -6.22
N PRO A 96 10.37 -16.42 -5.55
CA PRO A 96 11.77 -16.05 -5.32
C PRO A 96 12.49 -17.09 -4.45
N ASP A 97 13.82 -17.16 -4.56
CA ASP A 97 14.65 -17.90 -3.59
C ASP A 97 14.83 -17.08 -2.29
N ILE A 98 14.80 -15.74 -2.39
CA ILE A 98 15.08 -14.81 -1.30
C ILE A 98 14.32 -13.49 -1.46
N VAL A 99 13.87 -12.91 -0.34
CA VAL A 99 13.19 -11.61 -0.26
C VAL A 99 14.09 -10.62 0.45
N HIS A 100 14.46 -9.53 -0.22
CA HIS A 100 15.29 -8.45 0.32
C HIS A 100 14.49 -7.15 0.33
N VAL A 101 14.16 -6.68 1.54
CA VAL A 101 13.38 -5.47 1.79
C VAL A 101 14.32 -4.29 2.05
N HIS A 102 14.12 -3.19 1.34
CA HIS A 102 14.84 -1.94 1.55
C HIS A 102 14.01 -0.94 2.36
N HIS A 103 12.68 -0.97 2.22
CA HIS A 103 11.77 -0.22 3.08
C HIS A 103 10.32 -0.75 2.98
N VAL A 104 9.52 -0.52 4.02
CA VAL A 104 8.13 -1.01 4.12
C VAL A 104 7.07 0.10 4.07
N ALA A 105 7.43 1.39 4.01
CA ALA A 105 6.43 2.45 3.88
C ALA A 105 5.54 2.27 2.63
N LYS A 106 4.26 2.65 2.74
CA LYS A 106 3.17 2.39 1.76
C LYS A 106 2.82 0.90 1.53
N LEU A 107 3.60 -0.06 2.07
CA LEU A 107 3.35 -1.51 1.99
C LEU A 107 2.97 -2.13 3.34
N GLY A 108 3.46 -1.58 4.45
CA GLY A 108 3.27 -2.12 5.79
C GLY A 108 4.18 -3.30 6.12
N LEU A 109 4.13 -3.74 7.37
CA LEU A 109 4.89 -4.87 7.91
C LEU A 109 4.43 -6.22 7.32
N GLY A 110 3.23 -6.29 6.75
CA GLY A 110 2.66 -7.50 6.16
C GLY A 110 3.52 -8.14 5.06
N VAL A 111 4.38 -7.38 4.36
CA VAL A 111 5.32 -7.97 3.40
C VAL A 111 6.41 -8.82 4.07
N LEU A 112 6.77 -8.52 5.33
CA LEU A 112 7.67 -9.35 6.13
C LEU A 112 6.94 -10.61 6.62
N ALA A 113 5.69 -10.45 7.10
CA ALA A 113 4.85 -11.55 7.56
C ALA A 113 4.56 -12.57 6.44
N ALA A 114 4.13 -12.11 5.27
CA ALA A 114 3.88 -12.98 4.11
C ALA A 114 5.15 -13.67 3.59
N ALA A 115 6.31 -12.99 3.56
CA ALA A 115 7.58 -13.64 3.19
C ALA A 115 7.98 -14.76 4.16
N ARG A 116 7.81 -14.52 5.47
CA ARG A 116 8.04 -15.50 6.53
C ARG A 116 7.05 -16.66 6.47
N ALA A 117 5.76 -16.40 6.26
CA ALA A 117 4.71 -17.41 6.12
C ALA A 117 4.91 -18.29 4.87
N ALA A 118 5.38 -17.70 3.77
CA ALA A 118 5.79 -18.43 2.56
C ALA A 118 7.09 -19.25 2.72
N GLY A 119 7.73 -19.22 3.90
CA GLY A 119 8.96 -19.98 4.18
C GLY A 119 10.21 -19.42 3.49
N MET A 120 10.21 -18.15 3.09
CA MET A 120 11.35 -17.51 2.41
C MET A 120 12.39 -16.98 3.42
N PRO A 121 13.68 -16.90 3.05
CA PRO A 121 14.65 -16.07 3.76
C PRO A 121 14.34 -14.59 3.52
N VAL A 122 14.33 -13.81 4.60
CA VAL A 122 14.08 -12.36 4.57
C VAL A 122 15.36 -11.61 4.96
N VAL A 123 15.82 -10.74 4.07
CA VAL A 123 16.90 -9.78 4.32
C VAL A 123 16.29 -8.38 4.42
N PHE A 124 16.79 -7.52 5.29
CA PHE A 124 16.41 -6.10 5.35
C PHE A 124 17.65 -5.20 5.27
N THR A 125 17.72 -4.26 4.33
CA THR A 125 18.71 -3.17 4.43
C THR A 125 18.09 -2.00 5.17
N ALA A 126 18.68 -1.62 6.31
CA ALA A 126 18.24 -0.48 7.10
C ALA A 126 18.70 0.83 6.44
N HIS A 127 17.87 1.43 5.57
CA HIS A 127 18.19 2.71 4.90
C HIS A 127 18.02 3.95 5.80
N ASP A 128 17.21 3.85 6.86
CA ASP A 128 16.96 4.90 7.84
C ASP A 128 16.64 4.30 9.23
N ALA A 129 16.19 5.13 10.19
CA ALA A 129 15.90 4.68 11.54
C ALA A 129 14.55 3.96 11.71
N PHE A 130 13.75 3.73 10.66
CA PHE A 130 12.38 3.20 10.76
C PHE A 130 12.25 1.99 11.67
N ALA A 131 13.19 1.03 11.58
CA ALA A 131 13.18 -0.18 12.40
C ALA A 131 13.04 0.09 13.90
N PHE A 132 13.69 1.14 14.41
CA PHE A 132 13.69 1.51 15.83
C PHE A 132 13.01 2.85 16.17
N CYS A 133 12.74 3.70 15.19
CA CYS A 133 12.16 5.02 15.36
C CYS A 133 11.03 5.25 14.34
N HIS A 134 9.78 5.33 14.81
CA HIS A 134 8.61 5.56 13.94
C HIS A 134 8.65 6.90 13.18
N ARG A 135 9.49 7.86 13.59
CA ARG A 135 9.74 9.14 12.89
C ARG A 135 10.76 9.02 11.76
N VAL A 136 11.40 7.88 11.57
CA VAL A 136 12.56 7.57 10.68
C VAL A 136 13.81 8.43 10.84
N THR A 137 13.73 9.56 11.54
CA THR A 137 14.81 10.56 11.66
C THR A 137 15.73 10.40 12.87
N HIS A 138 15.40 9.53 13.82
CA HIS A 138 15.99 9.50 15.17
C HIS A 138 15.88 10.82 15.99
N LEU A 139 15.23 11.85 15.44
CA LEU A 139 14.98 13.13 16.10
C LEU A 139 13.59 13.20 16.72
N ARG A 140 13.53 13.78 17.91
CA ARG A 140 12.28 14.25 18.52
C ARG A 140 11.66 15.41 17.72
N PRO A 141 10.37 15.73 17.91
CA PRO A 141 9.72 16.90 17.30
C PRO A 141 10.36 18.26 17.60
N ASP A 142 11.15 18.40 18.65
CA ASP A 142 11.94 19.60 18.98
C ASP A 142 13.33 19.64 18.33
N LEU A 143 13.59 18.74 17.35
CA LEU A 143 14.87 18.54 16.65
C LEU A 143 16.03 18.06 17.52
N ALA A 144 15.81 17.77 18.81
CA ALA A 144 16.78 17.09 19.66
C ALA A 144 16.91 15.60 19.26
N ARG A 145 18.12 15.04 19.42
CA ARG A 145 18.39 13.60 19.27
C ARG A 145 17.59 12.79 20.29
N CYS A 146 17.11 11.61 19.92
CA CYS A 146 16.56 10.68 20.91
C CYS A 146 17.67 9.92 21.63
N GLU A 147 17.52 9.73 22.95
CA GLU A 147 18.42 8.92 23.77
C GLU A 147 17.73 7.67 24.34
N ARG A 148 16.40 7.59 24.22
CA ARG A 148 15.57 6.48 24.71
C ARG A 148 15.13 5.57 23.57
N ILE A 149 16.09 4.95 22.89
CA ILE A 149 15.82 3.96 21.81
C ILE A 149 15.08 2.76 22.42
N GLY A 150 14.02 2.30 21.74
CA GLY A 150 13.17 1.19 22.23
C GLY A 150 12.16 1.58 23.31
N ASP A 151 12.20 2.81 23.85
CA ASP A 151 11.20 3.29 24.81
C ASP A 151 9.91 3.71 24.10
N ALA A 152 8.89 2.86 24.19
CA ALA A 152 7.54 3.12 23.69
C ALA A 152 6.90 4.40 24.28
N GLN A 153 7.25 4.77 25.53
CA GLN A 153 6.73 6.01 26.14
C GLN A 153 7.40 7.24 25.52
N ALA A 154 8.71 7.21 25.28
CA ALA A 154 9.41 8.27 24.56
C ALA A 154 8.89 8.42 23.11
N CYS A 155 8.58 7.31 22.45
CA CYS A 155 7.92 7.34 21.14
C CYS A 155 6.52 7.96 21.20
N ALA A 156 5.67 7.60 22.17
CA ALA A 156 4.33 8.16 22.30
C ALA A 156 4.33 9.67 22.58
N ARG A 157 5.32 10.16 23.34
CA ARG A 157 5.54 11.60 23.54
C ARG A 157 5.88 12.33 22.24
N CYS A 158 6.57 11.67 21.32
CA CYS A 158 6.81 12.22 19.99
C CYS A 158 5.52 12.32 19.16
N ASP A 159 4.57 11.38 19.29
CA ASP A 159 3.21 11.53 18.72
C ASP A 159 2.43 12.66 19.39
N LEU A 160 2.45 12.76 20.73
CA LEU A 160 1.74 13.80 21.47
C LEU A 160 2.25 15.20 21.11
N ALA A 161 3.56 15.37 20.99
CA ALA A 161 4.21 16.58 20.52
C ALA A 161 3.93 16.87 19.03
N ALA A 162 3.93 15.85 18.16
CA ALA A 162 3.50 16.02 16.78
C ALA A 162 2.01 16.42 16.69
N ALA A 163 1.14 15.85 17.52
CA ALA A 163 -0.27 16.17 17.64
C ALA A 163 -0.55 17.54 18.30
N GLU A 164 0.46 18.16 18.92
CA GLU A 164 0.45 19.57 19.33
C GLU A 164 0.77 20.48 18.14
N LEU A 165 1.89 20.22 17.45
CA LEU A 165 2.31 20.96 16.25
C LEU A 165 1.26 20.88 15.12
N ASN A 166 0.58 19.74 14.95
CA ASN A 166 -0.53 19.54 13.99
C ASN A 166 -1.68 20.56 14.11
N ARG A 167 -1.90 21.14 15.30
CA ARG A 167 -2.97 22.12 15.51
C ARG A 167 -2.59 23.51 15.02
N HIS A 168 -1.30 23.76 14.88
CA HIS A 168 -0.70 25.03 14.51
C HIS A 168 -0.32 25.03 13.01
N ARG A 169 -1.35 25.09 12.15
CA ARG A 169 -1.23 25.01 10.67
C ARG A 169 -0.32 26.09 10.07
N GLU A 170 -0.17 27.21 10.77
CA GLU A 170 0.73 28.31 10.44
C GLU A 170 2.22 27.94 10.48
N LEU A 171 2.60 26.83 11.14
CA LEU A 171 3.99 26.37 11.23
C LEU A 171 4.51 25.70 9.93
N GLY A 172 3.64 25.38 8.97
CA GLY A 172 4.04 24.73 7.71
C GLY A 172 4.36 23.24 7.89
N ASP A 173 5.41 22.76 7.23
CA ASP A 173 5.85 21.35 7.33
C ASP A 173 6.78 21.15 8.53
N TYR A 174 6.17 20.75 9.65
CA TYR A 174 6.83 20.38 10.90
C TYR A 174 7.09 18.86 11.01
N HIS A 175 6.85 18.04 9.98
CA HIS A 175 7.01 16.57 10.10
C HIS A 175 8.44 16.20 10.51
N ALA A 176 9.43 16.89 9.93
CA ALA A 176 10.85 16.80 10.31
C ALA A 176 11.16 17.27 11.74
N GLY A 177 10.30 18.11 12.34
CA GLY A 177 10.49 18.78 13.63
C GLY A 177 10.54 20.32 13.50
N MET A 178 10.57 21.02 14.64
CA MET A 178 10.65 22.48 14.75
C MET A 178 11.66 22.89 15.83
N PHE A 179 12.44 23.94 15.60
CA PHE A 179 13.30 24.50 16.64
C PHE A 179 12.44 25.19 17.72
N PRO A 180 12.59 24.89 19.02
CA PRO A 180 11.80 25.52 20.07
C PRO A 180 11.89 27.05 20.10
N ALA A 181 13.04 27.61 19.67
CA ALA A 181 13.25 29.06 19.58
C ALA A 181 12.31 29.77 18.57
N ASP A 182 11.90 29.09 17.50
CA ASP A 182 11.01 29.63 16.46
C ASP A 182 9.53 29.60 16.87
N LEU A 183 9.19 28.89 17.95
CA LEU A 183 7.82 28.71 18.42
C LEU A 183 7.43 29.78 19.44
N GLU A 184 6.19 30.27 19.34
CA GLU A 184 5.59 31.15 20.36
C GLU A 184 5.74 30.57 21.77
N PRO A 185 5.89 31.38 22.84
CA PRO A 185 6.07 30.89 24.20
C PRO A 185 4.98 29.89 24.66
N ALA A 186 3.73 30.10 24.25
CA ALA A 186 2.61 29.22 24.57
C ALA A 186 2.65 27.88 23.81
N VAL A 187 3.14 27.86 22.57
CA VAL A 187 3.33 26.63 21.79
C VAL A 187 4.56 25.87 22.31
N ARG A 188 5.67 26.60 22.53
CA ARG A 188 6.94 26.09 23.09
C ARG A 188 6.73 25.39 24.44
N LYS A 189 5.95 25.98 25.35
CA LYS A 189 5.61 25.38 26.65
C LYS A 189 4.78 24.08 26.50
N ARG A 190 3.83 24.04 25.55
CA ARG A 190 3.01 22.84 25.28
C ARG A 190 3.84 21.72 24.62
N LEU A 191 4.73 22.06 23.69
CA LEU A 191 5.69 21.13 23.09
C LEU A 191 6.59 20.51 24.16
N ALA A 192 7.19 21.31 25.04
CA ALA A 192 8.03 20.82 26.14
C ALA A 192 7.24 19.90 27.10
N ALA A 193 6.00 20.28 27.45
CA ALA A 193 5.14 19.46 28.30
C ALA A 193 4.73 18.12 27.65
N ALA A 194 4.56 18.08 26.32
CA ALA A 194 4.25 16.85 25.58
C ALA A 194 5.47 15.90 25.43
N LEU A 195 6.69 16.43 25.53
CA LEU A 195 7.95 15.67 25.50
C LEU A 195 8.45 15.24 26.90
N GLY A 196 8.02 15.92 27.95
CA GLY A 196 8.40 15.63 29.35
C GLY A 196 7.80 14.34 29.92
N ASP A 197 8.32 13.90 31.06
CA ASP A 197 7.87 12.68 31.75
C ASP A 197 6.51 12.85 32.45
N ASP A 198 6.10 14.07 32.80
CA ASP A 198 4.94 14.36 33.68
C ASP A 198 3.54 14.34 33.00
N PHE A 199 3.43 13.91 31.73
CA PHE A 199 2.23 14.15 30.91
C PHE A 199 1.04 13.20 31.20
N ALA A 200 0.54 13.20 32.44
CA ALA A 200 -0.38 12.21 33.01
C ALA A 200 -1.88 12.39 32.68
N SER A 201 -2.26 12.85 31.48
CA SER A 201 -3.69 12.98 31.10
C SER A 201 -4.31 11.66 30.65
N ARG A 202 -5.63 11.46 30.81
CA ARG A 202 -6.33 10.25 30.30
C ARG A 202 -6.14 10.07 28.79
N LYS A 203 -6.15 11.18 28.02
CA LYS A 203 -5.89 11.17 26.58
C LYS A 203 -4.44 10.80 26.23
N ALA A 204 -3.48 11.17 27.08
CA ALA A 204 -2.09 10.74 26.92
C ALA A 204 -1.96 9.22 27.05
N ARG A 205 -2.63 8.61 28.04
CA ARG A 205 -2.59 7.15 28.26
C ARG A 205 -3.05 6.38 27.02
N THR A 206 -4.15 6.77 26.39
CA THR A 206 -4.60 6.15 25.13
C THR A 206 -3.55 6.23 24.03
N VAL A 207 -2.90 7.38 23.81
CA VAL A 207 -1.84 7.54 22.80
C VAL A 207 -0.56 6.76 23.18
N LEU A 208 -0.24 6.66 24.48
CA LEU A 208 0.84 5.82 25.01
C LEU A 208 0.59 4.34 24.70
N ASP A 209 -0.61 3.84 24.99
CA ASP A 209 -0.97 2.43 24.78
C ASP A 209 -1.08 2.09 23.28
N GLU A 210 -1.64 2.98 22.46
CA GLU A 210 -1.69 2.86 20.99
C GLU A 210 -0.29 2.82 20.36
N ARG A 211 0.57 3.81 20.66
CA ARG A 211 1.95 3.83 20.13
C ARG A 211 2.74 2.63 20.61
N ARG A 212 2.58 2.23 21.88
CA ARG A 212 3.24 1.04 22.42
C ARG A 212 2.90 -0.21 21.60
N ALA A 213 1.62 -0.45 21.31
CA ALA A 213 1.21 -1.59 20.49
C ALA A 213 1.81 -1.53 19.06
N LEU A 214 1.86 -0.35 18.44
CA LEU A 214 2.46 -0.17 17.11
C LEU A 214 3.99 -0.37 17.10
N ASP A 215 4.69 0.09 18.14
CA ASP A 215 6.12 -0.10 18.28
C ASP A 215 6.45 -1.56 18.61
N GLU A 216 5.73 -2.21 19.52
CA GLU A 216 5.89 -3.65 19.83
C GLU A 216 5.69 -4.52 18.57
N ARG A 217 4.68 -4.24 17.74
CA ARG A 217 4.47 -4.91 16.44
C ARG A 217 5.62 -4.67 15.46
N ARG A 218 6.12 -3.44 15.35
CA ARG A 218 7.27 -3.12 14.48
C ARG A 218 8.54 -3.85 14.94
N PHE A 219 8.85 -3.81 16.24
CA PHE A 219 10.01 -4.49 16.79
C PHE A 219 9.91 -6.00 16.64
N ALA A 220 8.73 -6.60 16.82
CA ALA A 220 8.51 -8.02 16.53
C ALA A 220 8.85 -8.35 15.06
N ALA A 221 8.25 -7.63 14.10
CA ALA A 221 8.47 -7.87 12.67
C ALA A 221 9.95 -7.79 12.26
N PHE A 222 10.71 -6.80 12.76
CA PHE A 222 12.16 -6.71 12.46
C PHE A 222 13.03 -7.74 13.20
N ARG A 223 12.60 -8.23 14.38
CA ARG A 223 13.30 -9.33 15.09
C ARG A 223 13.07 -10.71 14.46
N GLU A 224 12.09 -10.85 13.55
CA GLU A 224 11.84 -12.08 12.81
C GLU A 224 12.53 -12.16 11.43
N VAL A 225 13.20 -11.09 10.99
CA VAL A 225 14.04 -11.06 9.77
C VAL A 225 15.27 -11.96 9.96
N ASP A 226 15.67 -12.72 8.93
CA ASP A 226 16.84 -13.61 8.99
C ASP A 226 18.17 -12.85 9.04
N LEU A 227 18.29 -11.73 8.29
CA LEU A 227 19.48 -10.89 8.22
C LEU A 227 19.15 -9.40 8.02
N VAL A 228 19.80 -8.53 8.78
CA VAL A 228 19.75 -7.07 8.62
C VAL A 228 21.12 -6.56 8.16
N LEU A 229 21.13 -5.92 6.99
CA LEU A 229 22.28 -5.21 6.44
C LEU A 229 22.19 -3.74 6.86
N SER A 230 23.20 -3.24 7.58
CA SER A 230 23.29 -1.84 7.99
C SER A 230 24.34 -1.10 7.16
N PRO A 231 23.99 0.00 6.47
CA PRO A 231 24.93 0.79 5.65
C PRO A 231 26.09 1.48 6.39
N SER A 232 26.05 1.51 7.73
CA SER A 232 27.11 2.06 8.62
C SER A 232 27.30 1.20 9.87
N ALA A 233 28.49 1.28 10.48
CA ALA A 233 28.74 0.64 11.77
C ALA A 233 27.91 1.31 12.89
N PHE A 234 27.78 2.64 12.82
CA PHE A 234 26.94 3.43 13.72
C PHE A 234 25.47 2.94 13.75
N TYR A 235 24.79 2.78 12.60
CA TYR A 235 23.42 2.25 12.60
C TYR A 235 23.37 0.76 12.99
N ALA A 236 24.40 -0.04 12.70
CA ALA A 236 24.47 -1.42 13.17
C ALA A 236 24.43 -1.49 14.71
N ASP A 237 25.10 -0.56 15.38
CA ASP A 237 25.09 -0.44 16.84
C ASP A 237 23.76 0.09 17.40
N GLU A 238 23.15 1.12 16.79
CA GLU A 238 21.85 1.63 17.25
C GLU A 238 20.72 0.59 17.04
N LEU A 239 20.78 -0.22 15.97
CA LEU A 239 19.88 -1.37 15.75
C LEU A 239 20.02 -2.44 16.85
N VAL A 240 21.25 -2.74 17.28
CA VAL A 240 21.49 -3.72 18.36
C VAL A 240 21.08 -3.15 19.72
N ARG A 241 21.29 -1.85 19.97
CA ARG A 241 20.74 -1.16 21.16
C ARG A 241 19.21 -1.15 21.18
N ALA A 242 18.56 -1.14 20.02
CA ALA A 242 17.12 -1.31 19.87
C ALA A 242 16.62 -2.76 20.08
N GLY A 243 17.49 -3.71 20.42
CA GLY A 243 17.11 -5.10 20.73
C GLY A 243 17.09 -6.06 19.55
N LEU A 244 17.68 -5.70 18.41
CA LEU A 244 17.99 -6.68 17.36
C LEU A 244 19.22 -7.52 17.76
N ALA A 245 19.20 -8.80 17.41
CA ALA A 245 20.26 -9.74 17.77
C ALA A 245 21.52 -9.48 16.92
N ARG A 246 22.69 -9.31 17.56
CA ARG A 246 23.94 -8.87 16.92
C ARG A 246 24.37 -9.80 15.77
N GLU A 247 24.17 -11.10 15.94
CA GLU A 247 24.47 -12.13 14.94
C GLU A 247 23.63 -12.01 13.65
N ARG A 248 22.55 -11.22 13.67
CA ARG A 248 21.76 -10.88 12.47
C ARG A 248 21.98 -9.46 11.96
N VAL A 249 22.85 -8.65 12.57
CA VAL A 249 23.10 -7.26 12.12
C VAL A 249 24.52 -7.14 11.58
N VAL A 250 24.63 -7.12 10.26
CA VAL A 250 25.91 -7.02 9.52
C VAL A 250 26.10 -5.60 9.01
N HIS A 251 27.27 -5.00 9.26
CA HIS A 251 27.67 -3.76 8.62
C HIS A 251 28.06 -4.04 7.16
N GLU A 252 27.26 -3.54 6.22
CA GLU A 252 27.44 -3.73 4.78
C GLU A 252 27.33 -2.36 4.07
N PRO A 253 28.47 -1.66 3.87
CA PRO A 253 28.47 -0.33 3.26
C PRO A 253 27.93 -0.31 1.82
N ILE A 254 26.99 0.60 1.54
CA ILE A 254 26.42 0.79 0.18
C ILE A 254 27.50 1.17 -0.85
N GLY A 255 27.47 0.53 -2.00
CA GLY A 255 28.31 0.81 -3.16
C GLY A 255 27.67 1.79 -4.15
N ILE A 256 28.48 2.48 -4.95
CA ILE A 256 28.01 3.41 -5.99
C ILE A 256 28.69 3.17 -7.35
N ASP A 257 28.17 3.79 -8.41
CA ASP A 257 28.83 3.84 -9.73
C ASP A 257 29.92 4.93 -9.75
N VAL A 258 31.11 4.55 -9.31
CA VAL A 258 32.30 5.42 -9.28
C VAL A 258 32.72 5.87 -10.68
N ALA A 259 32.55 5.02 -11.70
CA ALA A 259 32.98 5.29 -13.07
C ALA A 259 32.10 6.37 -13.74
N ALA A 260 30.79 6.33 -13.52
CA ALA A 260 29.88 7.37 -13.99
C ALA A 260 30.19 8.74 -13.36
N LEU A 261 30.56 8.77 -12.08
CA LEU A 261 30.87 10.01 -11.35
C LEU A 261 32.22 10.61 -11.72
N ALA A 262 33.24 9.78 -11.91
CA ALA A 262 34.58 10.20 -12.36
C ALA A 262 34.64 10.60 -13.86
N SER A 263 33.53 10.49 -14.61
CA SER A 263 33.49 10.73 -16.06
C SER A 263 33.58 12.20 -16.50
N VAL A 264 33.51 13.15 -15.56
CA VAL A 264 33.53 14.60 -15.85
C VAL A 264 34.74 15.26 -15.20
N GLU A 265 35.62 15.82 -16.03
CA GLU A 265 36.75 16.62 -15.55
C GLU A 265 36.29 17.81 -14.71
N PRO A 266 36.92 18.07 -13.53
CA PRO A 266 36.51 19.17 -12.66
C PRO A 266 36.66 20.53 -13.35
N ALA A 267 35.67 21.40 -13.19
CA ALA A 267 35.80 22.77 -13.66
C ALA A 267 37.00 23.45 -12.98
N ARG A 268 37.90 24.08 -13.75
CA ARG A 268 39.15 24.67 -13.26
C ARG A 268 38.92 25.62 -12.09
N THR A 269 39.81 25.58 -11.11
CA THR A 269 39.76 26.42 -9.90
C THR A 269 39.72 27.90 -10.24
N SER A 270 38.67 28.58 -9.77
CA SER A 270 38.59 30.04 -9.78
C SER A 270 39.35 30.64 -8.59
N GLY A 271 39.50 31.97 -8.53
CA GLY A 271 40.02 32.64 -7.34
C GLY A 271 39.13 32.49 -6.09
N ALA A 272 37.85 32.16 -6.26
CA ALA A 272 36.91 31.88 -5.17
C ALA A 272 36.82 30.37 -4.87
N LEU A 273 36.59 30.03 -3.60
CA LEU A 273 36.29 28.69 -3.13
C LEU A 273 34.87 28.30 -3.56
N ARG A 274 34.69 27.13 -4.17
CA ARG A 274 33.37 26.64 -4.53
C ARG A 274 32.95 25.54 -3.55
N LEU A 275 31.87 25.79 -2.83
CA LEU A 275 31.25 24.85 -1.90
C LEU A 275 30.05 24.19 -2.59
N GLY A 276 29.94 22.88 -2.46
CA GLY A 276 28.70 22.16 -2.79
C GLY A 276 27.87 21.89 -1.55
N PHE A 277 26.56 22.11 -1.61
CA PHE A 277 25.60 21.44 -0.74
C PHE A 277 24.69 20.57 -1.63
N VAL A 278 24.63 19.27 -1.35
CA VAL A 278 23.88 18.30 -2.17
C VAL A 278 22.97 17.48 -1.27
N GLY A 279 21.66 17.49 -1.57
CA GLY A 279 20.63 16.82 -0.79
C GLY A 279 19.44 17.73 -0.45
N GLY A 280 18.39 17.18 0.13
CA GLY A 280 17.22 17.95 0.56
C GLY A 280 17.58 19.05 1.56
N THR A 281 16.93 20.22 1.47
CA THR A 281 17.27 21.40 2.29
C THR A 281 16.52 21.45 3.63
N SER A 282 16.05 20.30 4.13
CA SER A 282 15.30 20.16 5.39
C SER A 282 16.09 20.62 6.62
N LYS A 283 15.38 21.02 7.68
CA LYS A 283 15.95 21.62 8.92
C LYS A 283 17.14 20.83 9.48
N HIS A 284 17.02 19.51 9.56
CA HIS A 284 18.04 18.60 10.09
C HIS A 284 19.30 18.44 9.19
N LYS A 285 19.22 18.77 7.89
CA LYS A 285 20.38 18.76 6.97
C LYS A 285 21.29 19.97 7.12
N GLY A 286 20.95 20.90 8.03
CA GLY A 286 21.91 21.86 8.57
C GLY A 286 22.37 22.99 7.63
N LEU A 287 21.75 23.17 6.46
CA LEU A 287 22.15 24.24 5.50
C LEU A 287 22.17 25.65 6.14
N HIS A 288 21.32 25.89 7.14
CA HIS A 288 21.34 27.13 7.95
C HIS A 288 22.63 27.32 8.76
N VAL A 289 23.26 26.25 9.25
CA VAL A 289 24.56 26.28 9.95
C VAL A 289 25.68 26.66 8.98
N LEU A 290 25.66 26.10 7.76
CA LEU A 290 26.60 26.45 6.71
C LEU A 290 26.44 27.90 6.28
N LEU A 291 25.21 28.36 6.00
CA LEU A 291 24.95 29.76 5.64
C LEU A 291 25.44 30.71 6.74
N ALA A 292 25.10 30.44 8.01
CA ALA A 292 25.57 31.22 9.14
C ALA A 292 27.11 31.22 9.30
N ALA A 293 27.80 30.17 8.87
CA ALA A 293 29.26 30.14 8.85
C ALA A 293 29.89 30.97 7.72
N LEU A 294 29.14 31.20 6.63
CA LEU A 294 29.56 32.04 5.50
C LEU A 294 29.42 33.54 5.78
N ASP A 295 28.54 33.93 6.70
CA ASP A 295 28.38 35.33 7.13
C ASP A 295 29.75 35.93 7.49
N GLY A 296 30.13 37.01 6.80
CA GLY A 296 31.40 37.74 6.99
C GLY A 296 32.61 37.22 6.19
N LEU A 297 32.52 36.10 5.46
CA LEU A 297 33.65 35.56 4.68
C LEU A 297 33.85 36.21 3.29
N GLY A 298 32.87 36.99 2.83
CA GLY A 298 32.97 37.85 1.63
C GLY A 298 32.97 37.11 0.28
N PRO A 299 33.18 37.82 -0.84
CA PRO A 299 32.98 37.31 -2.21
C PRO A 299 34.07 36.30 -2.68
N ARG A 300 34.83 35.71 -1.76
CA ARG A 300 35.82 34.66 -2.03
C ARG A 300 35.25 33.24 -1.86
N ILE A 301 33.96 33.13 -1.58
CA ILE A 301 33.20 31.87 -1.56
C ILE A 301 32.05 31.95 -2.57
N LYS A 302 31.77 30.83 -3.25
CA LYS A 302 30.55 30.55 -4.01
C LYS A 302 29.92 29.27 -3.46
N LEU A 303 28.61 29.24 -3.24
CA LEU A 303 27.88 28.08 -2.73
C LEU A 303 26.88 27.59 -3.79
N ALA A 304 27.01 26.33 -4.23
CA ALA A 304 26.06 25.68 -5.13
C ALA A 304 25.13 24.75 -4.32
N ILE A 305 23.83 25.06 -4.30
CA ILE A 305 22.82 24.36 -3.50
C ILE A 305 21.97 23.48 -4.44
N TRP A 306 22.17 22.16 -4.34
CA TRP A 306 21.52 21.13 -5.16
C TRP A 306 20.53 20.31 -4.32
N GLY A 307 19.28 20.76 -4.29
CA GLY A 307 18.16 20.11 -3.65
C GLY A 307 17.02 21.07 -3.35
N SER A 308 16.00 20.59 -2.63
CA SER A 308 14.80 21.35 -2.27
C SER A 308 14.17 20.85 -0.96
N THR A 309 13.09 21.50 -0.54
CA THR A 309 12.28 21.14 0.64
C THR A 309 10.79 21.32 0.31
N SER A 310 9.92 20.56 0.98
CA SER A 310 8.47 20.80 1.00
C SER A 310 8.08 22.05 1.81
N ASP A 311 8.90 22.40 2.80
CA ASP A 311 8.69 23.56 3.67
C ASP A 311 9.10 24.87 2.99
N LEU A 312 8.17 25.49 2.26
CA LEU A 312 8.38 26.79 1.60
C LEU A 312 8.69 27.94 2.58
N ARG A 313 8.25 27.85 3.85
CA ARG A 313 8.57 28.88 4.88
C ARG A 313 10.03 28.77 5.31
N TRP A 314 10.50 27.53 5.48
CA TRP A 314 11.91 27.25 5.75
C TRP A 314 12.80 27.58 4.54
N GLU A 315 12.37 27.29 3.31
CA GLU A 315 13.12 27.70 2.11
C GLU A 315 13.24 29.22 2.01
N ALA A 316 12.16 29.96 2.26
CA ALA A 316 12.19 31.42 2.31
C ALA A 316 13.19 31.94 3.38
N ARG A 317 13.20 31.36 4.58
CA ARG A 317 14.16 31.70 5.63
C ARG A 317 15.61 31.43 5.21
N LEU A 318 15.89 30.28 4.60
CA LEU A 318 17.22 29.95 4.08
C LEU A 318 17.66 30.92 2.98
N ARG A 319 16.75 31.33 2.10
CA ARG A 319 17.02 32.34 1.06
C ARG A 319 17.28 33.73 1.64
N THR A 320 16.57 34.12 2.72
CA THR A 320 16.85 35.35 3.46
C THR A 320 18.21 35.32 4.16
N HIS A 321 18.60 34.18 4.76
CA HIS A 321 19.94 34.05 5.37
C HIS A 321 21.02 34.12 4.28
N ALA A 322 20.80 33.49 3.13
CA ALA A 322 21.75 33.50 2.01
C ALA A 322 21.88 34.85 1.27
N ALA A 323 21.24 35.94 1.72
CA ALA A 323 21.20 37.21 1.00
C ALA A 323 22.58 37.85 0.77
N ASP A 324 23.49 37.75 1.74
CA ASP A 324 24.86 38.29 1.67
C ASP A 324 25.89 37.24 1.20
N VAL A 325 25.43 36.10 0.67
CA VAL A 325 26.25 34.98 0.19
C VAL A 325 26.06 34.80 -1.32
N ASP A 326 27.15 34.56 -2.06
CA ASP A 326 27.09 34.16 -3.48
C ASP A 326 26.60 32.70 -3.60
N ALA A 327 25.30 32.51 -3.37
CA ALA A 327 24.64 31.22 -3.24
C ALA A 327 23.68 30.95 -4.40
N THR A 328 24.05 30.03 -5.30
CA THR A 328 23.22 29.61 -6.43
C THR A 328 22.34 28.41 -6.04
N TRP A 329 21.02 28.59 -6.16
CA TRP A 329 20.02 27.54 -5.90
C TRP A 329 19.64 26.83 -7.20
N HIS A 330 20.07 25.58 -7.36
CA HIS A 330 19.84 24.80 -8.58
C HIS A 330 18.58 23.92 -8.52
N GLY A 331 18.11 23.56 -7.32
CA GLY A 331 17.02 22.59 -7.15
C GLY A 331 17.50 21.13 -7.32
N GLY A 332 16.57 20.23 -7.65
CA GLY A 332 16.89 18.84 -7.97
C GLY A 332 17.48 18.68 -9.37
N PHE A 333 18.23 17.59 -9.59
CA PHE A 333 18.96 17.30 -10.83
C PHE A 333 18.66 15.87 -11.35
N ASP A 334 18.82 15.66 -12.65
CA ASP A 334 18.66 14.35 -13.29
C ASP A 334 19.88 13.43 -13.04
N ALA A 335 19.66 12.12 -13.07
CA ALA A 335 20.71 11.13 -12.73
C ALA A 335 21.97 11.22 -13.63
N GLY A 336 21.80 11.68 -14.88
CA GLY A 336 22.90 11.93 -15.84
C GLY A 336 23.61 13.28 -15.67
N GLU A 337 23.07 14.21 -14.87
CA GLU A 337 23.73 15.47 -14.53
C GLU A 337 24.68 15.32 -13.34
N ARG A 338 24.48 14.28 -12.53
CA ARG A 338 25.15 14.05 -11.24
C ARG A 338 26.67 14.21 -11.29
N ALA A 339 27.35 13.69 -12.31
CA ALA A 339 28.81 13.86 -12.46
C ALA A 339 29.22 15.34 -12.64
N ARG A 340 28.42 16.13 -13.38
CA ARG A 340 28.62 17.58 -13.53
C ARG A 340 28.33 18.36 -12.25
N VAL A 341 27.35 17.91 -11.47
CA VAL A 341 27.04 18.48 -10.14
C VAL A 341 28.27 18.39 -9.23
N PHE A 342 28.82 17.19 -9.03
CA PHE A 342 30.00 17.01 -8.17
C PHE A 342 31.30 17.60 -8.77
N ALA A 343 31.42 17.71 -10.10
CA ALA A 343 32.53 18.39 -10.77
C ALA A 343 32.48 19.94 -10.72
N SER A 344 31.36 20.53 -10.25
CA SER A 344 31.15 21.99 -10.24
C SER A 344 31.87 22.71 -9.10
N PHE A 345 32.11 22.02 -7.97
CA PHE A 345 32.65 22.58 -6.73
C PHE A 345 34.03 22.01 -6.34
N ASP A 346 34.67 22.63 -5.35
CA ASP A 346 35.98 22.21 -4.82
C ASP A 346 35.84 21.24 -3.64
N VAL A 347 34.84 21.46 -2.76
CA VAL A 347 34.58 20.68 -1.55
C VAL A 347 33.07 20.52 -1.32
N LEU A 348 32.62 19.35 -0.86
CA LEU A 348 31.25 19.14 -0.41
C LEU A 348 31.10 19.55 1.06
N CYS A 349 30.07 20.32 1.39
CA CYS A 349 29.68 20.65 2.75
C CYS A 349 28.46 19.82 3.18
N VAL A 350 28.60 19.03 4.25
CA VAL A 350 27.52 18.23 4.87
C VAL A 350 27.27 18.70 6.33
N PRO A 351 26.60 19.86 6.52
CA PRO A 351 26.39 20.50 7.83
C PRO A 351 25.29 19.89 8.70
N SER A 352 24.83 18.69 8.36
CA SER A 352 23.78 17.94 9.06
C SER A 352 23.91 17.97 10.60
N ILE A 353 22.79 18.19 11.29
CA ILE A 353 22.70 18.35 12.76
C ILE A 353 22.00 17.16 13.44
N TRP A 354 22.04 16.00 12.79
CA TRP A 354 21.29 14.79 13.12
C TRP A 354 22.09 13.56 12.68
N ASP A 355 21.69 12.39 13.17
CA ASP A 355 22.33 11.12 12.79
C ASP A 355 22.03 10.78 11.31
N GLU A 356 23.00 10.98 10.41
CA GLU A 356 22.96 10.40 9.07
C GLU A 356 23.29 8.89 9.13
N ASN A 357 22.71 8.09 8.23
CA ASN A 357 22.95 6.64 8.15
C ASN A 357 24.02 6.24 7.14
N ALA A 358 23.83 6.57 5.86
CA ALA A 358 24.86 6.41 4.83
C ALA A 358 24.65 7.48 3.76
N PRO A 359 25.14 8.71 3.98
CA PRO A 359 24.92 9.82 3.07
C PRO A 359 25.67 9.57 1.76
N LEU A 360 24.96 9.06 0.75
CA LEU A 360 25.52 8.72 -0.56
C LEU A 360 26.34 9.86 -1.15
N VAL A 361 25.93 11.11 -0.93
CA VAL A 361 26.62 12.32 -1.39
C VAL A 361 28.09 12.41 -0.96
N ILE A 362 28.51 11.84 0.17
CA ILE A 362 29.93 11.78 0.57
C ILE A 362 30.69 10.78 -0.31
N ARG A 363 30.09 9.62 -0.58
CA ARG A 363 30.66 8.62 -1.50
C ARG A 363 30.74 9.21 -2.91
N GLU A 364 29.69 9.90 -3.36
CA GLU A 364 29.64 10.57 -4.66
C GLU A 364 30.68 11.71 -4.77
N SER A 365 30.89 12.48 -3.69
CA SER A 365 31.96 13.47 -3.55
C SER A 365 33.34 12.84 -3.72
N PHE A 366 33.63 11.74 -3.02
CA PHE A 366 34.91 11.04 -3.13
C PHE A 366 35.12 10.38 -4.50
N ALA A 367 34.07 9.86 -5.15
CA ALA A 367 34.16 9.36 -6.52
C ALA A 367 34.49 10.46 -7.55
N ALA A 368 34.04 11.70 -7.31
CA ALA A 368 34.44 12.88 -8.10
C ALA A 368 35.76 13.53 -7.62
N GLY A 369 36.49 12.89 -6.70
CA GLY A 369 37.75 13.43 -6.14
C GLY A 369 37.58 14.77 -5.43
N ARG A 370 36.42 15.02 -4.80
CA ARG A 370 36.13 16.19 -3.96
C ARG A 370 36.27 15.80 -2.47
N PRO A 371 37.13 16.47 -1.68
CA PRO A 371 37.12 16.31 -0.23
C PRO A 371 35.81 16.81 0.41
N VAL A 372 35.62 16.55 1.70
CA VAL A 372 34.37 16.85 2.43
C VAL A 372 34.63 17.67 3.70
N LEU A 373 33.81 18.69 3.95
CA LEU A 373 33.63 19.30 5.27
C LEU A 373 32.30 18.81 5.84
N ALA A 374 32.29 18.17 7.01
CA ALA A 374 31.07 17.58 7.57
C ALA A 374 30.96 17.73 9.09
N SER A 375 29.73 17.62 9.59
CA SER A 375 29.46 17.51 11.02
C SER A 375 29.88 16.12 11.56
N ARG A 376 30.48 16.08 12.74
CA ARG A 376 30.89 14.85 13.45
C ARG A 376 29.70 14.22 14.19
N VAL A 377 28.72 13.70 13.44
CA VAL A 377 27.46 13.14 13.98
C VAL A 377 26.97 11.94 13.16
N GLY A 378 26.41 10.92 13.85
CA GLY A 378 26.03 9.65 13.24
C GLY A 378 27.12 9.04 12.36
N ALA A 379 26.73 8.48 11.21
CA ALA A 379 27.66 7.86 10.28
C ALA A 379 28.56 8.84 9.51
N LEU A 380 28.39 10.17 9.64
CA LEU A 380 29.35 11.13 9.08
C LEU A 380 30.74 10.96 9.69
N ALA A 381 30.79 10.60 10.98
CA ALA A 381 32.04 10.42 11.72
C ALA A 381 32.86 9.20 11.28
N GLU A 382 32.24 8.20 10.65
CA GLU A 382 32.93 7.06 10.01
C GLU A 382 33.06 7.23 8.48
N SER A 383 32.22 8.08 7.86
CA SER A 383 32.24 8.33 6.41
C SER A 383 33.34 9.28 5.96
N VAL A 384 34.01 10.00 6.87
CA VAL A 384 35.10 10.94 6.57
C VAL A 384 36.31 10.65 7.45
N ARG A 385 37.49 10.54 6.84
CA ARG A 385 38.78 10.43 7.55
C ARG A 385 39.30 11.83 7.81
N ASP A 386 39.00 12.32 9.00
CA ASP A 386 39.37 13.64 9.52
C ASP A 386 40.87 13.93 9.33
N GLY A 387 41.18 15.06 8.68
CA GLY A 387 42.54 15.46 8.33
C GLY A 387 43.15 14.69 7.14
N VAL A 388 42.43 13.77 6.49
CA VAL A 388 42.95 12.93 5.40
C VAL A 388 42.14 13.08 4.10
N ASP A 389 40.81 12.91 4.12
CA ASP A 389 39.93 13.16 2.95
C ASP A 389 38.84 14.20 3.22
N GLY A 390 38.77 14.71 4.44
CA GLY A 390 37.89 15.77 4.84
C GLY A 390 38.19 16.28 6.25
N VAL A 391 37.29 17.10 6.78
CA VAL A 391 37.37 17.67 8.14
C VAL A 391 36.04 17.50 8.85
N LEU A 392 36.10 17.07 10.12
CA LEU A 392 34.93 16.79 10.97
C LEU A 392 34.78 17.81 12.11
N VAL A 393 33.88 18.78 11.95
CA VAL A 393 33.55 19.80 12.96
C VAL A 393 32.34 19.40 13.81
N ALA A 394 32.11 20.03 14.97
CA ALA A 394 30.97 19.68 15.81
C ALA A 394 29.61 20.03 15.13
N PRO A 395 28.56 19.21 15.29
CA PRO A 395 27.25 19.49 14.70
C PRO A 395 26.67 20.79 15.25
N GLY A 396 26.33 21.72 14.35
CA GLY A 396 25.79 23.04 14.72
C GLY A 396 26.84 24.11 15.08
N ASP A 397 28.13 23.77 15.13
CA ASP A 397 29.19 24.72 15.49
C ASP A 397 29.56 25.66 14.33
N VAL A 398 28.77 26.72 14.19
CA VAL A 398 28.98 27.81 13.22
C VAL A 398 30.39 28.42 13.30
N ALA A 399 31.02 28.44 14.48
CA ALA A 399 32.35 29.02 14.64
C ALA A 399 33.43 28.11 14.04
N ALA A 400 33.41 26.81 14.36
CA ALA A 400 34.32 25.83 13.78
C ALA A 400 34.15 25.70 12.26
N TRP A 401 32.89 25.70 11.76
CA TRP A 401 32.61 25.76 10.33
C TRP A 401 33.24 26.99 9.67
N ARG A 402 33.08 28.18 10.27
CA ARG A 402 33.65 29.44 9.76
C ARG A 402 35.19 29.43 9.79
N GLU A 403 35.80 28.89 10.85
CA GLU A 403 37.26 28.86 10.99
C GLU A 403 37.93 28.03 9.88
N VAL A 404 37.42 26.83 9.59
CA VAL A 404 37.97 25.97 8.52
C VAL A 404 37.86 26.66 7.16
N LEU A 405 36.69 27.24 6.85
CA LEU A 405 36.46 27.95 5.59
C LEU A 405 37.33 29.21 5.46
N ALA A 406 37.51 29.98 6.54
CA ALA A 406 38.42 31.14 6.61
C ALA A 406 39.90 30.73 6.55
N GLY A 407 40.26 29.54 7.03
CA GLY A 407 41.55 28.90 6.79
C GLY A 407 41.77 28.68 5.30
N TRP A 408 40.85 27.95 4.65
CA TRP A 408 40.95 27.65 3.22
C TRP A 408 40.94 28.89 2.31
N ILE A 409 40.23 29.98 2.66
CA ILE A 409 40.29 31.26 1.91
C ILE A 409 41.69 31.88 1.93
N ARG A 410 42.46 31.69 3.02
CA ARG A 410 43.82 32.23 3.18
C ARG A 410 44.86 31.35 2.51
N ASP A 411 44.74 30.03 2.64
CA ASP A 411 45.64 29.06 2.03
C ASP A 411 44.87 27.82 1.54
N ARG A 412 45.13 27.40 0.29
CA ARG A 412 44.53 26.21 -0.34
C ARG A 412 45.34 24.94 -0.08
N ALA A 413 46.60 25.02 0.34
CA ALA A 413 47.45 23.84 0.52
C ALA A 413 46.84 22.77 1.45
N PRO A 414 46.16 23.10 2.57
CA PRO A 414 45.45 22.11 3.37
C PRO A 414 44.29 21.43 2.61
N LEU A 415 43.57 22.17 1.77
CA LEU A 415 42.44 21.63 0.99
C LEU A 415 42.91 20.70 -0.14
N GLU A 416 43.98 21.06 -0.85
CA GLU A 416 44.57 20.19 -1.87
C GLU A 416 45.26 18.96 -1.24
N ALA A 417 45.79 19.07 -0.02
CA ALA A 417 46.30 17.91 0.74
C ALA A 417 45.17 16.92 1.10
N LEU A 418 44.02 17.41 1.59
CA LEU A 418 42.83 16.57 1.79
C LEU A 418 42.36 15.93 0.49
N ARG A 419 42.35 16.69 -0.60
CA ARG A 419 41.97 16.20 -1.93
C ARG A 419 42.89 15.09 -2.44
N ALA A 420 44.19 15.15 -2.13
CA ALA A 420 45.15 14.09 -2.44
C ALA A 420 44.98 12.83 -1.55
N GLY A 421 44.36 12.96 -0.38
CA GLY A 421 44.05 11.82 0.51
C GLY A 421 42.69 11.16 0.26
N VAL A 422 41.82 11.76 -0.57
CA VAL A 422 40.57 11.16 -1.07
C VAL A 422 40.85 9.82 -1.75
N ARG A 423 40.02 8.81 -1.48
CA ARG A 423 40.11 7.47 -2.09
C ARG A 423 38.81 7.16 -2.82
N ALA A 424 38.89 6.34 -3.87
CA ALA A 424 37.70 5.80 -4.51
C ALA A 424 36.84 5.06 -3.46
N PRO A 425 35.53 5.36 -3.37
CA PRO A 425 34.64 4.67 -2.45
C PRO A 425 34.31 3.26 -2.98
N ARG A 426 33.64 2.46 -2.15
CA ARG A 426 33.16 1.14 -2.54
C ARG A 426 32.26 1.20 -3.79
N THR A 427 32.46 0.29 -4.72
CA THR A 427 31.64 0.21 -5.94
C THR A 427 30.35 -0.59 -5.69
N LEU A 428 29.34 -0.32 -6.49
CA LEU A 428 28.11 -1.14 -6.56
C LEU A 428 28.42 -2.64 -6.83
N ALA A 429 29.50 -2.93 -7.56
CA ALA A 429 29.92 -4.30 -7.83
C ALA A 429 30.51 -5.00 -6.58
N ASP A 430 31.15 -4.27 -5.67
CA ASP A 430 31.66 -4.83 -4.41
C ASP A 430 30.52 -5.12 -3.43
N GLU A 431 29.53 -4.22 -3.35
CA GLU A 431 28.30 -4.44 -2.57
C GLU A 431 27.52 -5.64 -3.11
N ALA A 432 27.22 -5.65 -4.42
CA ALA A 432 26.47 -6.75 -5.02
C ALA A 432 27.18 -8.11 -4.87
N THR A 433 28.52 -8.14 -4.76
CA THR A 433 29.26 -9.38 -4.46
C THR A 433 29.04 -9.85 -3.04
N ALA A 434 29.15 -8.96 -2.04
CA ALA A 434 28.94 -9.31 -0.64
C ALA A 434 27.49 -9.70 -0.35
N THR A 435 26.52 -8.92 -0.85
CA THR A 435 25.08 -9.20 -0.71
C THR A 435 24.69 -10.54 -1.33
N LEU A 436 25.25 -10.92 -2.49
CA LEU A 436 25.05 -12.26 -3.06
C LEU A 436 25.70 -13.37 -2.21
N GLY A 437 26.84 -13.11 -1.55
CA GLY A 437 27.46 -14.03 -0.60
C GLY A 437 26.61 -14.26 0.65
N HIS A 438 25.99 -13.19 1.18
CA HIS A 438 25.01 -13.28 2.28
C HIS A 438 23.79 -14.12 1.88
N TYR A 439 23.24 -13.89 0.68
CA TYR A 439 22.13 -14.68 0.15
C TYR A 439 22.49 -16.17 0.04
N GLN A 440 23.67 -16.48 -0.50
CA GLN A 440 24.17 -17.86 -0.64
C GLN A 440 24.32 -18.54 0.74
N SER A 441 24.81 -17.80 1.74
CA SER A 441 24.98 -18.29 3.11
C SER A 441 23.64 -18.62 3.78
N LEU A 442 22.64 -17.73 3.67
CA LEU A 442 21.28 -17.97 4.18
C LEU A 442 20.60 -19.17 3.48
N LEU A 443 20.77 -19.29 2.16
CA LEU A 443 20.23 -20.40 1.37
C LEU A 443 20.94 -21.73 1.65
N ALA A 444 22.22 -21.74 2.03
CA ALA A 444 22.93 -22.92 2.48
C ALA A 444 22.42 -23.37 3.86
N ALA A 445 22.41 -22.47 4.84
CA ALA A 445 21.96 -22.78 6.21
C ALA A 445 20.53 -23.35 6.26
N ARG A 446 19.59 -22.80 5.46
CA ARG A 446 18.23 -23.36 5.40
C ARG A 446 18.17 -24.75 4.76
N ARG A 447 19.03 -25.08 3.80
CA ARG A 447 19.12 -26.43 3.20
C ARG A 447 19.68 -27.46 4.18
N GLU A 448 20.54 -27.04 5.10
CA GLU A 448 21.08 -27.89 6.16
C GLU A 448 20.06 -28.09 7.29
N SER A 449 19.26 -27.06 7.62
CA SER A 449 18.20 -27.17 8.65
C SER A 449 17.01 -28.06 8.27
N VAL A 450 16.82 -28.37 6.99
CA VAL A 450 15.75 -29.25 6.51
C VAL A 450 16.38 -30.57 6.04
N PRO A 451 16.46 -31.61 6.91
CA PRO A 451 17.03 -32.89 6.51
C PRO A 451 16.23 -33.47 5.35
N ALA A 452 16.92 -33.76 4.24
CA ALA A 452 16.30 -34.44 3.10
C ALA A 452 15.69 -35.77 3.58
N PRO A 453 14.44 -36.11 3.19
CA PRO A 453 13.79 -37.34 3.63
C PRO A 453 14.69 -38.55 3.39
N ALA A 454 14.80 -39.46 4.37
CA ALA A 454 15.72 -40.59 4.30
C ALA A 454 15.53 -41.45 3.03
N SER A 455 14.29 -41.52 2.53
CA SER A 455 13.94 -42.14 1.23
C SER A 455 14.60 -41.45 0.03
N LEU A 456 14.71 -40.12 0.01
CA LEU A 456 15.36 -39.35 -1.05
C LEU A 456 16.90 -39.48 -1.00
N VAL A 457 17.46 -39.61 0.21
CA VAL A 457 18.90 -39.86 0.43
C VAL A 457 19.27 -41.27 -0.03
N ALA A 458 18.50 -42.28 0.41
CA ALA A 458 18.67 -43.67 -0.03
C ALA A 458 18.52 -43.82 -1.55
N PHE A 459 17.45 -43.26 -2.13
CA PHE A 459 17.23 -43.26 -3.57
C PHE A 459 18.41 -42.67 -4.35
N ARG A 460 18.98 -41.54 -3.90
CA ARG A 460 20.15 -40.94 -4.55
C ARG A 460 21.41 -41.81 -4.43
N ALA A 461 21.61 -42.49 -3.31
CA ALA A 461 22.73 -43.42 -3.14
C ALA A 461 22.62 -44.65 -4.07
N GLU A 462 21.44 -45.29 -4.13
CA GLU A 462 21.19 -46.40 -5.06
C GLU A 462 21.36 -45.95 -6.52
N HIS A 463 20.77 -44.81 -6.90
CA HIS A 463 20.78 -44.35 -8.28
C HIS A 463 22.19 -43.91 -8.75
N ALA A 464 23.05 -43.46 -7.84
CA ALA A 464 24.46 -43.17 -8.13
C ALA A 464 25.27 -44.46 -8.38
N ALA A 465 25.06 -45.50 -7.56
CA ALA A 465 25.69 -46.81 -7.78
C ALA A 465 25.26 -47.44 -9.12
N ILE A 466 23.96 -47.35 -9.45
CA ILE A 466 23.40 -47.86 -10.71
C ILE A 466 23.95 -47.09 -11.92
N ALA A 467 24.14 -45.77 -11.82
CA ALA A 467 24.68 -44.95 -12.91
C ALA A 467 26.19 -45.17 -13.19
N SER A 468 26.90 -45.92 -12.33
CA SER A 468 28.32 -46.27 -12.48
C SER A 468 28.57 -47.74 -12.89
N GLU A 469 27.54 -48.58 -13.00
CA GLU A 469 27.68 -49.94 -13.53
C GLU A 469 27.74 -49.94 -15.07
N SER A 470 28.55 -50.85 -15.64
CA SER A 470 28.55 -51.09 -17.09
C SER A 470 27.26 -51.79 -17.54
N PHE A 471 26.88 -51.61 -18.80
CA PHE A 471 25.65 -52.19 -19.38
C PHE A 471 25.61 -53.73 -19.26
N GLU A 472 26.76 -54.39 -19.37
CA GLU A 472 26.90 -55.84 -19.24
C GLU A 472 26.76 -56.29 -17.78
N ALA A 473 27.40 -55.59 -16.83
CA ALA A 473 27.23 -55.84 -15.40
C ALA A 473 25.78 -55.65 -14.96
N LEU A 474 25.12 -54.59 -15.43
CA LEU A 474 23.72 -54.29 -15.16
C LEU A 474 22.79 -55.41 -15.69
N THR A 475 23.04 -55.85 -16.93
CA THR A 475 22.28 -56.95 -17.58
C THR A 475 22.44 -58.26 -16.81
N GLU A 476 23.66 -58.60 -16.41
CA GLU A 476 23.96 -59.82 -15.65
C GLU A 476 23.42 -59.75 -14.21
N ARG A 477 23.38 -58.56 -13.60
CA ARG A 477 22.73 -58.30 -12.30
C ARG A 477 21.22 -58.53 -12.37
N VAL A 478 20.56 -58.13 -13.47
CA VAL A 478 19.14 -58.44 -13.74
C VAL A 478 18.92 -59.93 -13.99
N ALA A 479 19.79 -60.60 -14.75
CA ALA A 479 19.71 -62.05 -14.96
C ALA A 479 19.79 -62.82 -13.64
N ARG A 480 20.78 -62.52 -12.79
CA ARG A 480 20.90 -63.07 -11.42
C ARG A 480 19.72 -62.71 -10.51
N GLY A 481 19.02 -61.60 -10.76
CA GLY A 481 17.77 -61.26 -10.09
C GLY A 481 16.63 -62.20 -10.48
N LEU A 482 16.45 -62.41 -11.78
CA LEU A 482 15.43 -63.31 -12.34
C LEU A 482 15.67 -64.78 -11.99
N GLU A 483 16.92 -65.23 -11.93
CA GLU A 483 17.26 -66.60 -11.48
C GLU A 483 16.96 -66.81 -10.00
N ARG A 484 17.31 -65.85 -9.12
CA ARG A 484 16.93 -65.90 -7.70
C ARG A 484 15.41 -65.89 -7.53
N PHE A 485 14.68 -65.08 -8.30
CA PHE A 485 13.22 -65.09 -8.31
C PHE A 485 12.67 -66.46 -8.75
N ARG A 486 13.19 -67.04 -9.85
CA ARG A 486 12.79 -68.38 -10.32
C ARG A 486 13.07 -69.50 -9.32
N ALA A 487 14.18 -69.42 -8.60
CA ALA A 487 14.47 -70.36 -7.51
C ALA A 487 13.47 -70.19 -6.35
N HIS A 488 13.13 -68.95 -6.00
CA HIS A 488 12.15 -68.64 -4.95
C HIS A 488 10.72 -69.08 -5.32
N VAL A 489 10.35 -69.11 -6.60
CA VAL A 489 9.05 -69.65 -7.09
C VAL A 489 9.11 -71.09 -7.60
N GLY A 490 10.23 -71.81 -7.41
CA GLY A 490 10.32 -73.27 -7.63
C GLY A 490 10.29 -73.78 -9.08
N VAL A 491 10.47 -72.92 -10.10
CA VAL A 491 10.26 -73.30 -11.52
C VAL A 491 11.53 -73.86 -12.19
N GLY A 492 11.77 -75.16 -11.98
CA GLY A 492 12.85 -75.93 -12.61
C GLY A 492 12.49 -76.54 -13.97
N GLY A 493 13.50 -76.79 -14.81
CA GLY A 493 13.43 -77.71 -15.97
C GLY A 493 12.93 -77.14 -17.30
N ALA A 494 13.81 -76.47 -18.07
CA ALA A 494 13.85 -76.50 -19.55
C ALA A 494 15.01 -75.64 -20.09
N SER A 495 15.96 -76.24 -20.82
CA SER A 495 17.05 -75.52 -21.49
C SER A 495 16.53 -74.76 -22.71
N GLY A 496 16.39 -73.43 -22.59
CA GLY A 496 15.93 -72.58 -23.71
C GLY A 496 15.65 -71.13 -23.36
N PHE A 497 15.51 -70.76 -22.08
CA PHE A 497 15.13 -69.39 -21.68
C PHE A 497 16.10 -68.31 -22.19
N ALA A 498 17.42 -68.56 -22.19
CA ALA A 498 18.43 -67.62 -22.72
C ALA A 498 18.46 -67.51 -24.27
N ALA A 499 17.71 -68.35 -24.98
CA ALA A 499 17.39 -68.16 -26.40
C ALA A 499 16.04 -67.45 -26.55
N SER A 500 15.05 -67.81 -25.73
CA SER A 500 13.73 -67.16 -25.66
C SER A 500 13.82 -65.67 -25.34
N VAL A 501 14.67 -65.26 -24.40
CA VAL A 501 14.90 -63.82 -24.09
C VAL A 501 15.42 -63.06 -25.32
N ARG A 502 16.27 -63.68 -26.16
CA ARG A 502 16.77 -63.06 -27.40
C ARG A 502 15.69 -62.91 -28.47
N SER A 503 14.72 -63.83 -28.57
CA SER A 503 13.55 -63.64 -29.45
C SER A 503 12.43 -62.78 -28.84
N SER A 504 12.36 -62.68 -27.51
CA SER A 504 11.38 -61.87 -26.77
C SER A 504 11.60 -60.36 -26.92
N ALA A 505 12.72 -59.92 -27.49
CA ALA A 505 12.95 -58.54 -27.92
C ALA A 505 11.80 -57.98 -28.79
N ALA A 506 11.08 -58.84 -29.53
CA ALA A 506 9.87 -58.47 -30.27
C ALA A 506 8.71 -57.94 -29.41
N ARG A 507 8.63 -58.31 -28.12
CA ARG A 507 7.65 -57.76 -27.16
C ARG A 507 8.17 -56.47 -26.51
N ASP A 508 9.47 -56.39 -26.26
CA ASP A 508 10.10 -55.16 -25.77
C ASP A 508 9.94 -54.01 -26.78
N VAL A 509 9.97 -54.32 -28.09
CA VAL A 509 9.57 -53.38 -29.16
C VAL A 509 8.10 -52.94 -29.05
N LEU A 510 7.18 -53.78 -28.58
CA LEU A 510 5.76 -53.43 -28.44
C LEU A 510 5.48 -52.56 -27.21
N ASP A 511 6.18 -52.77 -26.09
CA ASP A 511 6.05 -51.90 -24.91
C ASP A 511 6.86 -50.61 -25.07
N ARG A 512 8.06 -50.62 -25.70
CA ARG A 512 8.71 -49.38 -26.18
C ARG A 512 7.85 -48.65 -27.22
N ALA A 513 7.11 -49.37 -28.07
CA ALA A 513 6.14 -48.73 -28.97
C ALA A 513 4.93 -48.16 -28.22
N ARG A 514 4.49 -48.76 -27.10
CA ARG A 514 3.46 -48.19 -26.21
C ARG A 514 3.97 -46.94 -25.50
N ASP A 515 5.19 -46.93 -24.99
CA ASP A 515 5.73 -45.76 -24.31
C ASP A 515 6.11 -44.66 -25.30
N ALA A 516 6.64 -44.99 -26.48
CA ALA A 516 6.72 -44.05 -27.61
C ALA A 516 5.32 -43.58 -28.08
N ARG A 517 4.24 -44.33 -27.84
CA ARG A 517 2.85 -43.90 -28.10
C ARG A 517 2.31 -43.02 -26.97
N ARG A 518 2.65 -43.28 -25.70
CA ARG A 518 2.37 -42.38 -24.56
C ARG A 518 3.12 -41.07 -24.71
N GLU A 519 4.39 -41.13 -25.08
CA GLU A 519 5.28 -40.00 -25.32
C GLU A 519 4.86 -39.23 -26.56
N ARG A 520 4.52 -39.89 -27.69
CA ARG A 520 3.88 -39.21 -28.83
C ARG A 520 2.51 -38.63 -28.48
N GLN A 521 1.71 -39.25 -27.61
CA GLN A 521 0.47 -38.66 -27.11
C GLN A 521 0.70 -37.53 -26.09
N TRP A 522 1.83 -37.51 -25.38
CA TRP A 522 2.22 -36.44 -24.47
C TRP A 522 2.82 -35.26 -25.22
N LEU A 523 3.66 -35.51 -26.23
CA LEU A 523 4.10 -34.52 -27.22
C LEU A 523 2.92 -34.01 -28.02
N ALA A 524 2.01 -34.87 -28.52
CA ALA A 524 0.80 -34.42 -29.18
C ALA A 524 -0.03 -33.52 -28.25
N ARG A 525 -0.38 -33.95 -27.03
CA ARG A 525 -1.12 -33.09 -26.07
C ARG A 525 -0.33 -31.86 -25.60
N SER A 526 1.00 -31.85 -25.68
CA SER A 526 1.82 -30.68 -25.33
C SER A 526 2.10 -29.77 -26.53
N LEU A 527 1.97 -30.27 -27.76
CA LEU A 527 1.93 -29.52 -29.00
C LEU A 527 0.53 -28.96 -29.25
N GLU A 528 -0.52 -29.69 -28.88
CA GLU A 528 -1.91 -29.22 -28.80
C GLU A 528 -1.99 -28.11 -27.75
N ARG A 529 -1.52 -28.30 -26.51
CA ARG A 529 -1.45 -27.20 -25.52
C ARG A 529 -0.54 -26.04 -25.93
N ARG A 530 0.51 -26.26 -26.73
CA ARG A 530 1.34 -25.19 -27.35
C ARG A 530 0.75 -24.64 -28.66
N LYS A 531 -0.33 -25.21 -29.16
CA LYS A 531 -1.12 -24.76 -30.32
C LYS A 531 -2.32 -23.99 -29.78
N GLU A 532 -3.13 -24.56 -28.89
CA GLU A 532 -4.09 -23.88 -28.01
C GLU A 532 -3.47 -22.62 -27.40
N ALA A 533 -2.29 -22.68 -26.76
CA ALA A 533 -1.64 -21.47 -26.24
C ALA A 533 -1.14 -20.50 -27.31
N ARG A 534 -0.83 -20.95 -28.54
CA ARG A 534 -0.48 -20.05 -29.66
C ARG A 534 -1.70 -19.46 -30.36
N ASP A 535 -2.79 -20.22 -30.44
CA ASP A 535 -4.08 -19.83 -30.99
C ASP A 535 -4.81 -18.91 -30.00
N GLU A 536 -4.60 -19.10 -28.70
CA GLU A 536 -4.98 -18.21 -27.61
C GLU A 536 -4.11 -16.96 -27.60
N VAL A 537 -2.77 -17.06 -27.68
CA VAL A 537 -1.93 -15.86 -27.87
C VAL A 537 -2.28 -15.14 -29.17
N ALA A 538 -2.67 -15.83 -30.24
CA ALA A 538 -3.15 -15.22 -31.47
C ALA A 538 -4.58 -14.66 -31.33
N ARG A 539 -5.46 -15.25 -30.51
CA ARG A 539 -6.80 -14.74 -30.18
C ARG A 539 -6.68 -13.49 -29.32
N LEU A 540 -5.84 -13.51 -28.29
CA LEU A 540 -5.50 -12.36 -27.45
C LEU A 540 -4.77 -11.29 -28.27
N ALA A 541 -3.87 -11.62 -29.20
CA ALA A 541 -3.24 -10.62 -30.08
C ALA A 541 -4.20 -10.07 -31.16
N ARG A 542 -5.20 -10.84 -31.62
CA ARG A 542 -6.32 -10.33 -32.43
C ARG A 542 -7.20 -9.40 -31.60
N ALA A 543 -7.68 -9.86 -30.46
CA ALA A 543 -8.47 -9.07 -29.51
C ALA A 543 -7.73 -7.82 -29.02
N GLN A 544 -6.41 -7.86 -28.83
CA GLN A 544 -5.60 -6.71 -28.45
C GLN A 544 -5.42 -5.73 -29.63
N ARG A 545 -5.33 -6.21 -30.87
CA ARG A 545 -5.36 -5.32 -32.06
C ARG A 545 -6.74 -4.70 -32.27
N GLU A 546 -7.81 -5.48 -32.09
CA GLU A 546 -9.18 -4.95 -32.12
C GLU A 546 -9.45 -3.97 -30.98
N LEU A 547 -8.95 -4.24 -29.77
CA LEU A 547 -9.07 -3.34 -28.63
C LEU A 547 -8.20 -2.09 -28.82
N ALA A 548 -7.02 -2.22 -29.43
CA ALA A 548 -6.18 -1.08 -29.78
C ALA A 548 -6.79 -0.23 -30.90
N GLU A 549 -7.48 -0.83 -31.87
CA GLU A 549 -8.18 -0.08 -32.92
C GLU A 549 -9.48 0.54 -32.42
N ARG A 550 -10.28 -0.19 -31.60
CA ARG A 550 -11.42 0.38 -30.87
C ARG A 550 -10.95 1.53 -29.98
N PHE A 551 -9.91 1.35 -29.18
CA PHE A 551 -9.31 2.41 -28.37
C PHE A 551 -8.73 3.55 -29.23
N ARG A 552 -8.21 3.29 -30.44
CA ARG A 552 -7.75 4.34 -31.37
C ARG A 552 -8.91 5.17 -31.91
N VAL A 553 -10.04 4.53 -32.26
CA VAL A 553 -11.27 5.19 -32.70
C VAL A 553 -11.94 5.93 -31.55
N GLU A 554 -12.10 5.29 -30.39
CA GLU A 554 -12.63 5.89 -29.16
C GLU A 554 -11.73 7.03 -28.66
N HIS A 555 -10.40 6.90 -28.70
CA HIS A 555 -9.49 8.00 -28.35
C HIS A 555 -9.50 9.12 -29.39
N ALA A 556 -9.72 8.83 -30.67
CA ALA A 556 -9.93 9.88 -31.68
C ALA A 556 -11.26 10.63 -31.45
N ALA A 557 -12.34 9.88 -31.13
CA ALA A 557 -13.62 10.45 -30.76
C ALA A 557 -13.52 11.27 -29.47
N LEU A 558 -12.91 10.73 -28.41
CA LEU A 558 -12.67 11.42 -27.13
C LEU A 558 -11.69 12.59 -27.24
N VAL A 559 -10.79 12.62 -28.23
CA VAL A 559 -9.96 13.80 -28.53
C VAL A 559 -10.79 14.88 -29.24
N ALA A 560 -11.59 14.51 -30.24
CA ALA A 560 -12.51 15.46 -30.88
C ALA A 560 -13.56 15.99 -29.90
N GLU A 561 -14.09 15.12 -29.03
CA GLU A 561 -15.01 15.46 -27.95
C GLU A 561 -14.31 16.29 -26.87
N ARG A 562 -13.06 15.99 -26.48
CA ARG A 562 -12.25 16.84 -25.59
C ARG A 562 -12.03 18.23 -26.19
N ASP A 563 -11.81 18.35 -27.49
CA ASP A 563 -11.51 19.64 -28.14
C ASP A 563 -12.80 20.45 -28.39
N ALA A 564 -13.93 19.77 -28.64
CA ALA A 564 -15.26 20.36 -28.56
C ALA A 564 -15.62 20.78 -27.13
N LEU A 565 -15.31 19.94 -26.13
CA LEU A 565 -15.51 20.21 -24.71
C LEU A 565 -14.56 21.26 -24.16
N ALA A 566 -13.36 21.46 -24.71
CA ALA A 566 -12.47 22.57 -24.36
C ALA A 566 -13.04 23.90 -24.89
N THR A 567 -13.59 23.86 -26.11
CA THR A 567 -14.35 24.97 -26.71
C THR A 567 -15.59 25.29 -25.87
N ALA A 568 -16.39 24.28 -25.52
CA ALA A 568 -17.57 24.43 -24.68
C ALA A 568 -17.21 24.81 -23.23
N LYS A 569 -16.10 24.32 -22.68
CA LYS A 569 -15.56 24.70 -21.36
C LYS A 569 -15.14 26.16 -21.33
N SER A 570 -14.67 26.74 -22.43
CA SER A 570 -14.40 28.18 -22.48
C SER A 570 -15.67 29.03 -22.32
N ALA A 571 -16.85 28.50 -22.70
CA ALA A 571 -18.14 29.10 -22.40
C ALA A 571 -18.68 28.68 -21.02
N ALA A 572 -18.49 27.43 -20.61
CA ALA A 572 -18.97 26.91 -19.34
C ALA A 572 -18.16 27.39 -18.13
N ASP A 573 -16.88 27.74 -18.28
CA ASP A 573 -16.08 28.43 -17.24
C ASP A 573 -16.61 29.87 -17.01
N LEU A 574 -17.13 30.52 -18.06
CA LEU A 574 -17.74 31.85 -17.98
C LEU A 574 -19.12 31.79 -17.31
N GLU A 575 -19.92 30.77 -17.63
CA GLU A 575 -21.20 30.53 -16.95
C GLU A 575 -21.01 29.99 -15.52
N LEU A 576 -19.95 29.20 -15.28
CA LEU A 576 -19.55 28.78 -13.94
C LEU A 576 -19.13 29.97 -13.08
N ALA A 577 -18.49 31.01 -13.64
CA ALA A 577 -18.21 32.23 -12.90
C ALA A 577 -19.49 32.95 -12.42
N ARG A 578 -20.57 32.93 -13.23
CA ARG A 578 -21.91 33.40 -12.81
C ARG A 578 -22.55 32.49 -11.77
N LEU A 579 -22.52 31.17 -12.00
CA LEU A 579 -23.12 30.18 -11.10
C LEU A 579 -22.39 30.12 -9.74
N VAL A 580 -21.08 30.39 -9.69
CA VAL A 580 -20.33 30.51 -8.43
C VAL A 580 -20.74 31.77 -7.66
N ALA A 581 -20.94 32.92 -8.34
CA ALA A 581 -21.48 34.11 -7.68
C ALA A 581 -22.87 33.84 -7.08
N HIS A 582 -23.75 33.20 -7.85
CA HIS A 582 -25.08 32.80 -7.39
C HIS A 582 -25.05 31.70 -6.30
N ALA A 583 -24.02 30.85 -6.29
CA ALA A 583 -23.82 29.84 -5.24
C ALA A 583 -23.38 30.43 -3.89
N GLU A 584 -22.71 31.58 -3.85
CA GLU A 584 -22.44 32.30 -2.59
C GLU A 584 -23.69 33.01 -2.05
N GLU A 585 -24.58 33.49 -2.93
CA GLU A 585 -25.92 33.95 -2.53
C GLU A 585 -26.72 32.78 -1.93
N LEU A 586 -26.84 31.67 -2.66
CA LEU A 586 -27.56 30.47 -2.20
C LEU A 586 -26.97 29.83 -0.94
N LYS A 587 -25.64 29.88 -0.72
CA LYS A 587 -25.00 29.48 0.55
C LYS A 587 -25.58 30.23 1.75
N THR A 588 -25.90 31.51 1.58
CA THR A 588 -26.46 32.36 2.65
C THR A 588 -27.89 31.93 3.01
N GLU A 589 -28.62 31.34 2.07
CA GLU A 589 -29.93 30.73 2.32
C GLU A 589 -29.82 29.29 2.84
N VAL A 590 -28.91 28.48 2.29
CA VAL A 590 -28.62 27.11 2.74
C VAL A 590 -28.13 27.08 4.20
N ALA A 591 -27.41 28.11 4.66
CA ALA A 591 -27.06 28.27 6.07
C ALA A 591 -28.31 28.33 6.98
N ARG A 592 -29.39 28.99 6.55
CA ARG A 592 -30.68 29.03 7.28
C ARG A 592 -31.44 27.71 7.16
N ALA A 593 -31.34 27.02 6.03
CA ALA A 593 -31.92 25.69 5.85
C ALA A 593 -31.20 24.61 6.69
N GLY A 594 -29.91 24.81 7.03
CA GLY A 594 -29.10 23.87 7.80
C GLY A 594 -29.63 23.60 9.21
N GLU A 595 -30.07 24.62 9.94
CA GLU A 595 -30.63 24.47 11.29
C GLU A 595 -31.97 23.69 11.27
N ALA A 596 -32.81 23.95 10.26
CA ALA A 596 -34.03 23.19 10.03
C ALA A 596 -33.74 21.71 9.66
N HIS A 597 -32.72 21.47 8.82
CA HIS A 597 -32.32 20.11 8.42
C HIS A 597 -31.71 19.31 9.59
N ALA A 598 -30.91 19.94 10.45
CA ALA A 598 -30.38 19.31 11.67
C ALA A 598 -31.51 18.86 12.60
N THR A 599 -32.50 19.73 12.81
CA THR A 599 -33.70 19.46 13.62
C THR A 599 -34.52 18.30 13.04
N ALA A 600 -34.77 18.32 11.72
CA ALA A 600 -35.50 17.24 11.03
C ALA A 600 -34.73 15.90 11.05
N THR A 601 -33.40 15.93 10.99
CA THR A 601 -32.55 14.72 11.00
C THR A 601 -32.56 14.04 12.37
N ALA A 602 -32.57 14.80 13.47
CA ALA A 602 -32.73 14.26 14.81
C ALA A 602 -34.09 13.54 14.97
N ALA A 603 -35.19 14.19 14.58
CA ALA A 603 -36.54 13.60 14.62
C ALA A 603 -36.64 12.35 13.72
N LEU A 604 -35.99 12.33 12.56
CA LEU A 604 -35.96 11.16 11.68
C LEU A 604 -35.18 9.98 12.30
N ALA A 605 -34.07 10.24 13.00
CA ALA A 605 -33.32 9.20 13.70
C ALA A 605 -34.14 8.54 14.84
N GLU A 606 -34.87 9.33 15.61
CA GLU A 606 -35.81 8.83 16.62
C GLU A 606 -36.93 8.00 15.99
N CYS A 607 -37.50 8.46 14.87
CA CYS A 607 -38.51 7.70 14.12
C CYS A 607 -37.98 6.36 13.58
N GLN A 608 -36.72 6.31 13.14
CA GLN A 608 -36.09 5.08 12.63
C GLN A 608 -35.83 4.07 13.76
N ASP A 609 -35.35 4.50 14.92
CA ASP A 609 -35.14 3.59 16.05
C ASP A 609 -36.45 3.14 16.69
N ALA A 610 -37.45 4.02 16.73
CA ALA A 610 -38.83 3.68 17.06
C ALA A 610 -39.40 2.57 16.14
N ASN A 611 -39.17 2.68 14.83
CA ASN A 611 -39.62 1.68 13.86
C ASN A 611 -38.91 0.33 14.05
N ARG A 612 -37.59 0.32 14.34
CA ARG A 612 -36.86 -0.93 14.68
C ARG A 612 -37.52 -1.66 15.86
N ARG A 613 -37.78 -0.95 16.97
CA ARG A 613 -38.38 -1.55 18.17
C ARG A 613 -39.80 -2.09 17.91
N ILE A 614 -40.59 -1.44 17.07
CA ILE A 614 -41.90 -1.94 16.64
C ILE A 614 -41.76 -3.23 15.82
N GLN A 615 -40.82 -3.30 14.86
CA GLN A 615 -40.60 -4.52 14.08
C GLN A 615 -40.09 -5.69 14.93
N GLU A 616 -39.27 -5.43 15.95
CA GLU A 616 -38.80 -6.44 16.88
C GLU A 616 -39.95 -7.02 17.73
N LEU A 617 -40.81 -6.16 18.29
CA LEU A 617 -42.02 -6.57 19.02
C LEU A 617 -43.00 -7.35 18.15
N VAL A 618 -43.21 -6.93 16.89
CA VAL A 618 -44.06 -7.65 15.92
C VAL A 618 -43.46 -9.02 15.58
N ARG A 619 -42.13 -9.14 15.45
CA ARG A 619 -41.45 -10.43 15.26
C ARG A 619 -41.72 -11.39 16.42
N VAL A 620 -41.50 -10.93 17.65
CA VAL A 620 -41.73 -11.75 18.86
C VAL A 620 -43.19 -12.19 18.94
N ALA A 621 -44.14 -11.26 18.77
CA ALA A 621 -45.58 -11.56 18.82
C ALA A 621 -46.04 -12.55 17.73
N VAL A 622 -45.44 -12.54 16.53
CA VAL A 622 -45.72 -13.52 15.47
C VAL A 622 -45.14 -14.90 15.81
N ILE A 623 -43.89 -14.94 16.30
CA ILE A 623 -43.21 -16.19 16.69
C ILE A 623 -43.94 -16.87 17.85
N ASP A 624 -44.34 -16.11 18.87
CA ASP A 624 -45.09 -16.63 20.02
C ASP A 624 -46.50 -17.09 19.61
N ARG A 625 -47.22 -16.33 18.77
CA ARG A 625 -48.54 -16.75 18.24
C ARG A 625 -48.46 -18.08 17.51
N GLN A 626 -47.42 -18.28 16.70
CA GLN A 626 -47.26 -19.52 15.94
C GLN A 626 -46.87 -20.70 16.85
N ARG A 627 -45.90 -20.51 17.76
CA ARG A 627 -45.55 -21.50 18.79
C ARG A 627 -46.73 -21.95 19.64
N VAL A 628 -47.58 -21.02 20.10
CA VAL A 628 -48.79 -21.35 20.87
C VAL A 628 -49.78 -22.14 20.02
N GLY A 629 -50.00 -21.75 18.77
CA GLY A 629 -50.87 -22.47 17.84
C GLY A 629 -50.40 -23.92 17.60
N ASP A 630 -49.11 -24.10 17.31
CA ASP A 630 -48.50 -25.42 17.09
C ASP A 630 -48.55 -26.30 18.35
N HIS A 631 -48.33 -25.73 19.53
CA HIS A 631 -48.35 -26.47 20.80
C HIS A 631 -49.78 -26.89 21.20
N VAL A 632 -50.80 -26.05 20.94
CA VAL A 632 -52.21 -26.42 21.11
C VAL A 632 -52.61 -27.51 20.10
N ALA A 633 -52.23 -27.38 18.83
CA ALA A 633 -52.52 -28.37 17.78
C ALA A 633 -51.75 -29.69 17.95
N TRP A 634 -50.70 -29.71 18.78
CA TRP A 634 -50.03 -30.91 19.25
C TRP A 634 -50.75 -31.52 20.46
N LEU A 635 -51.03 -30.74 21.52
CA LEU A 635 -51.76 -31.20 22.70
C LEU A 635 -53.14 -31.80 22.35
N GLU A 636 -53.94 -31.10 21.54
CA GLU A 636 -55.25 -31.60 21.10
C GLU A 636 -55.17 -32.91 20.29
N ARG A 637 -54.03 -33.17 19.64
CA ARG A 637 -53.80 -34.38 18.84
C ARG A 637 -53.38 -35.53 19.74
N SER A 638 -52.40 -35.29 20.61
CA SER A 638 -51.93 -36.27 21.60
C SER A 638 -53.06 -36.71 22.54
N LEU A 639 -53.91 -35.79 23.01
CA LEU A 639 -55.10 -36.13 23.80
C LEU A 639 -56.13 -36.95 22.98
N ARG A 640 -56.34 -36.62 21.70
CA ARG A 640 -57.21 -37.38 20.79
C ARG A 640 -56.62 -38.72 20.35
N GLU A 641 -55.33 -38.96 20.52
CA GLU A 641 -54.67 -40.25 20.27
C GLU A 641 -54.72 -41.11 21.54
N LEU A 642 -54.31 -40.55 22.69
CA LEU A 642 -54.42 -41.19 24.00
C LEU A 642 -55.85 -41.67 24.32
N ALA A 643 -56.87 -40.85 24.04
CA ALA A 643 -58.29 -41.22 24.25
C ALA A 643 -58.81 -42.30 23.26
N ARG A 644 -58.11 -42.56 22.15
CA ARG A 644 -58.41 -43.69 21.24
C ARG A 644 -57.70 -44.96 21.69
N ASP A 645 -56.42 -44.85 22.06
CA ASP A 645 -55.58 -46.00 22.40
C ASP A 645 -55.91 -46.62 23.77
N THR A 646 -56.47 -45.83 24.69
CA THR A 646 -56.90 -46.29 26.02
C THR A 646 -58.35 -46.79 26.09
N GLY A 647 -59.18 -46.47 25.09
CA GLY A 647 -60.61 -46.81 25.09
C GLY A 647 -61.46 -46.11 26.17
N ALA A 648 -60.88 -45.18 26.94
CA ALA A 648 -61.48 -44.56 28.12
C ALA A 648 -62.55 -43.50 27.78
N ALA A 649 -63.69 -43.94 27.27
CA ALA A 649 -64.85 -43.09 26.98
C ALA A 649 -65.70 -42.75 28.25
N SER A 650 -65.19 -43.03 29.45
CA SER A 650 -65.86 -42.71 30.72
C SER A 650 -64.92 -42.78 31.93
N ASP A 651 -64.14 -41.73 32.20
CA ASP A 651 -63.57 -41.49 33.52
C ASP A 651 -63.33 -39.98 33.79
N GLY A 652 -63.48 -39.56 35.05
CA GLY A 652 -63.54 -38.14 35.41
C GLY A 652 -62.21 -37.39 35.31
N GLU A 653 -61.10 -38.05 35.66
CA GLU A 653 -59.78 -37.40 35.79
C GLU A 653 -59.28 -36.80 34.46
N LEU A 654 -59.61 -37.43 33.31
CA LEU A 654 -59.27 -36.89 31.99
C LEU A 654 -60.06 -35.62 31.67
N ALA A 655 -61.30 -35.49 32.16
CA ALA A 655 -62.09 -34.27 32.00
C ALA A 655 -61.54 -33.13 32.88
N ASP A 656 -61.07 -33.45 34.09
CA ASP A 656 -60.46 -32.49 35.01
C ASP A 656 -59.06 -32.03 34.54
N GLU A 657 -58.23 -32.91 33.97
CA GLU A 657 -56.98 -32.49 33.30
C GLU A 657 -57.25 -31.58 32.09
N ILE A 658 -58.26 -31.90 31.27
CA ILE A 658 -58.68 -31.04 30.15
C ILE A 658 -59.22 -29.69 30.66
N ALA A 659 -59.93 -29.66 31.80
CA ALA A 659 -60.34 -28.42 32.44
C ALA A 659 -59.13 -27.61 32.96
N ALA A 660 -58.18 -28.25 33.64
CA ALA A 660 -56.96 -27.61 34.14
C ALA A 660 -56.02 -27.13 33.02
N ALA A 661 -56.04 -27.79 31.85
CA ALA A 661 -55.36 -27.32 30.64
C ALA A 661 -56.08 -26.10 30.04
N ARG A 662 -57.42 -26.10 30.01
CA ARG A 662 -58.24 -24.95 29.55
C ARG A 662 -58.08 -23.72 30.45
N VAL A 663 -57.95 -23.89 31.76
CA VAL A 663 -57.66 -22.78 32.70
C VAL A 663 -56.28 -22.19 32.42
N ARG A 664 -55.23 -23.02 32.30
CA ARG A 664 -53.87 -22.54 31.95
C ARG A 664 -53.80 -21.86 30.57
N LEU A 665 -54.65 -22.28 29.61
CA LEU A 665 -54.83 -21.60 28.33
C LEU A 665 -55.62 -20.27 28.43
N ALA A 666 -56.46 -20.09 29.45
CA ALA A 666 -57.12 -18.82 29.73
C ALA A 666 -56.13 -17.80 30.31
N ASP A 667 -55.25 -18.21 31.23
CA ASP A 667 -54.18 -17.34 31.75
C ASP A 667 -53.25 -16.85 30.63
N TRP A 668 -52.84 -17.75 29.72
CA TRP A 668 -52.03 -17.38 28.55
C TRP A 668 -52.75 -16.45 27.56
N ARG A 669 -54.08 -16.53 27.47
CA ARG A 669 -54.87 -15.51 26.74
C ARG A 669 -54.86 -14.18 27.47
N GLY A 670 -55.00 -14.17 28.80
CA GLY A 670 -54.90 -12.97 29.63
C GLY A 670 -53.56 -12.24 29.44
N GLU A 671 -52.44 -12.97 29.41
CA GLU A 671 -51.12 -12.35 29.18
C GLU A 671 -50.99 -11.80 27.73
N LEU A 672 -51.52 -12.51 26.73
CA LEU A 672 -51.57 -12.02 25.35
C LEU A 672 -52.48 -10.79 25.19
N GLU A 673 -53.57 -10.70 25.93
CA GLU A 673 -54.47 -9.54 25.94
C GLU A 673 -53.85 -8.36 26.70
N TRP A 674 -53.12 -8.61 27.78
CA TRP A 674 -52.34 -7.59 28.50
C TRP A 674 -51.24 -6.99 27.60
N ARG A 675 -50.43 -7.82 26.93
CA ARG A 675 -49.41 -7.35 25.97
C ARG A 675 -50.02 -6.61 24.76
N ARG A 676 -51.24 -7.00 24.32
CA ARG A 676 -52.01 -6.23 23.31
C ARG A 676 -52.47 -4.88 23.83
N ALA A 677 -52.88 -4.77 25.10
CA ALA A 677 -53.25 -3.49 25.71
C ALA A 677 -52.04 -2.56 25.81
N GLU A 678 -50.88 -3.08 26.21
CA GLU A 678 -49.60 -2.36 26.24
C GLU A 678 -49.20 -1.86 24.83
N MET A 679 -49.31 -2.72 23.80
CA MET A 679 -49.11 -2.31 22.39
C MET A 679 -50.10 -1.26 21.90
N ARG A 680 -51.38 -1.31 22.32
CA ARG A 680 -52.39 -0.30 21.95
C ARG A 680 -52.11 1.03 22.64
N ALA A 681 -51.71 1.04 23.92
CA ALA A 681 -51.30 2.24 24.64
C ALA A 681 -50.09 2.91 23.97
N ALA A 682 -49.03 2.16 23.66
CA ALA A 682 -47.83 2.66 22.97
C ALA A 682 -48.08 3.14 21.52
N LEU A 683 -49.22 2.76 20.92
CA LEU A 683 -49.66 3.27 19.61
C LEU A 683 -50.43 4.59 19.76
N ASP A 684 -51.36 4.66 20.71
CA ASP A 684 -52.22 5.83 20.94
C ASP A 684 -51.40 7.06 21.36
N ASP A 685 -50.41 6.87 22.24
CA ASP A 685 -49.44 7.89 22.67
C ASP A 685 -48.66 8.51 21.47
N ARG A 686 -48.50 7.73 20.39
CA ARG A 686 -47.79 8.13 19.17
C ARG A 686 -48.67 8.68 18.07
N ILE A 687 -49.95 8.34 18.01
CA ILE A 687 -50.90 8.99 17.08
C ILE A 687 -51.01 10.49 17.40
N GLY A 688 -50.91 10.86 18.69
CA GLY A 688 -50.82 12.26 19.13
C GLY A 688 -49.61 13.03 18.61
N LEU A 689 -48.46 12.36 18.38
CA LEU A 689 -47.21 13.00 17.95
C LEU A 689 -47.14 13.32 16.44
N PHE A 690 -47.82 12.54 15.59
CA PHE A 690 -47.76 12.70 14.13
C PHE A 690 -48.95 13.48 13.52
N GLY A 691 -50.03 13.66 14.28
CA GLY A 691 -51.22 14.39 13.84
C GLY A 691 -51.90 13.81 12.59
N LYS A 692 -52.73 14.63 11.92
CA LYS A 692 -53.52 14.24 10.74
C LYS A 692 -52.73 14.17 9.42
N GLY A 693 -51.47 13.71 9.48
CA GLY A 693 -50.68 13.40 8.30
C GLY A 693 -51.03 12.03 7.71
N ALA A 694 -50.62 11.76 6.46
CA ALA A 694 -50.89 10.49 5.78
C ALA A 694 -50.36 9.24 6.52
N LEU A 695 -49.33 9.39 7.36
CA LEU A 695 -48.86 8.32 8.26
C LEU A 695 -49.83 8.12 9.44
N GLY A 696 -50.29 9.21 10.08
CA GLY A 696 -51.30 9.17 11.14
C GLY A 696 -52.59 8.50 10.68
N GLU A 697 -53.14 8.91 9.52
CA GLU A 697 -54.32 8.25 8.95
C GLU A 697 -54.08 6.77 8.60
N ARG A 698 -52.85 6.36 8.26
CA ARG A 698 -52.53 4.93 8.03
C ARG A 698 -52.48 4.15 9.35
N LEU A 699 -52.03 4.78 10.44
CA LEU A 699 -52.06 4.21 11.79
C LEU A 699 -53.50 4.14 12.33
N GLU A 700 -54.33 5.16 12.11
CA GLU A 700 -55.77 5.11 12.45
C GLU A 700 -56.50 4.00 11.66
N ARG A 701 -56.25 3.88 10.35
CA ARG A 701 -56.78 2.78 9.51
C ARG A 701 -56.23 1.39 9.89
N TRP A 702 -55.16 1.31 10.69
CA TRP A 702 -54.66 0.06 11.26
C TRP A 702 -55.31 -0.22 12.62
N ARG A 703 -55.41 0.81 13.48
CA ARG A 703 -56.14 0.82 14.76
C ARG A 703 -57.62 0.42 14.62
N ALA A 704 -58.25 0.77 13.49
CA ALA A 704 -59.66 0.49 13.19
C ALA A 704 -59.94 -0.90 12.56
N ARG A 705 -58.95 -1.80 12.46
CA ARG A 705 -59.17 -3.14 11.89
C ARG A 705 -59.80 -4.09 12.91
N PRO A 706 -60.84 -4.87 12.54
CA PRO A 706 -61.36 -5.93 13.40
C PRO A 706 -60.31 -7.00 13.73
N ASP A 707 -60.29 -7.46 14.99
CA ASP A 707 -59.43 -8.54 15.46
C ASP A 707 -59.76 -9.86 14.74
N GLY A 708 -58.96 -10.24 13.73
CA GLY A 708 -59.09 -11.53 13.03
C GLY A 708 -58.64 -11.56 11.57
N ALA A 709 -58.50 -10.40 10.90
CA ALA A 709 -58.08 -10.37 9.49
C ALA A 709 -56.63 -10.84 9.29
N ASP A 710 -56.40 -11.68 8.27
CA ASP A 710 -55.09 -12.25 7.96
C ASP A 710 -54.04 -11.19 7.57
N VAL A 711 -52.79 -11.49 7.93
CA VAL A 711 -51.61 -10.76 7.46
C VAL A 711 -51.22 -11.34 6.10
N PRO A 712 -51.14 -10.55 5.01
CA PRO A 712 -50.69 -11.05 3.72
C PRO A 712 -49.31 -11.69 3.85
N GLY A 713 -49.18 -12.94 3.39
CA GLY A 713 -47.95 -13.72 3.49
C GLY A 713 -46.76 -13.04 2.80
N GLY A 714 -45.56 -13.21 3.35
CA GLY A 714 -44.34 -12.55 2.89
C GLY A 714 -43.86 -13.01 1.53
N GLY A 715 -44.42 -12.44 0.46
CA GLY A 715 -43.84 -12.48 -0.88
C GLY A 715 -42.63 -11.54 -0.97
N THR A 716 -41.51 -12.04 -1.49
CA THR A 716 -40.26 -11.28 -1.61
C THR A 716 -40.25 -10.36 -2.84
N ASP A 717 -41.05 -9.29 -2.80
CA ASP A 717 -41.09 -8.27 -3.85
C ASP A 717 -40.67 -6.89 -3.30
N THR A 718 -39.39 -6.56 -3.49
CA THR A 718 -38.82 -5.23 -3.14
C THR A 718 -38.02 -4.61 -4.30
N HIS A 719 -38.32 -5.00 -5.54
CA HIS A 719 -37.85 -4.36 -6.77
C HIS A 719 -39.04 -3.99 -7.68
N GLY A 720 -39.85 -3.03 -7.23
CA GLY A 720 -41.06 -2.59 -7.92
C GLY A 720 -41.21 -1.06 -7.99
N ARG A 721 -40.60 -0.45 -9.02
CA ARG A 721 -40.90 0.91 -9.55
C ARG A 721 -41.12 2.04 -8.52
N LEU A 722 -40.04 2.75 -8.18
CA LEU A 722 -40.15 4.20 -7.97
C LEU A 722 -40.09 4.87 -9.36
N GLY A 723 -41.25 5.22 -9.89
CA GLY A 723 -41.41 5.88 -11.18
C GLY A 723 -42.72 6.66 -11.18
N ASP A 724 -42.61 7.93 -10.80
CA ASP A 724 -43.68 8.93 -10.77
C ASP A 724 -44.82 8.63 -9.76
N VAL A 725 -45.69 9.57 -9.38
CA VAL A 725 -46.07 10.83 -10.03
C VAL A 725 -46.24 11.97 -9.01
N ALA A 726 -46.18 13.21 -9.50
CA ALA A 726 -46.91 14.33 -8.88
C ALA A 726 -48.42 13.98 -8.79
N GLY A 727 -49.23 14.56 -7.91
CA GLY A 727 -48.98 15.59 -6.91
C GLY A 727 -50.32 15.94 -6.25
N ALA A 728 -50.31 16.59 -5.09
CA ALA A 728 -51.55 17.02 -4.45
C ALA A 728 -52.02 18.38 -5.01
N HIS A 729 -53.34 18.49 -5.20
CA HIS A 729 -54.20 19.67 -5.48
C HIS A 729 -54.79 19.75 -6.90
N GLY A 730 -56.07 20.14 -6.99
CA GLY A 730 -56.75 20.47 -8.27
C GLY A 730 -58.09 19.75 -8.48
N ALA A 731 -59.17 20.34 -7.98
CA ALA A 731 -60.54 19.81 -7.98
C ALA A 731 -61.22 19.61 -9.37
N ALA A 732 -62.26 18.77 -9.36
CA ALA A 732 -63.52 18.89 -10.11
C ALA A 732 -63.53 19.01 -11.67
N ALA A 733 -63.90 17.89 -12.33
CA ALA A 733 -65.18 17.68 -13.04
C ALA A 733 -65.90 18.84 -13.80
N PRO A 734 -66.76 18.54 -14.82
CA PRO A 734 -66.76 17.42 -15.77
C PRO A 734 -67.15 17.82 -17.23
N ARG A 735 -67.34 16.84 -18.14
CA ARG A 735 -67.93 16.92 -19.50
C ARG A 735 -67.01 17.54 -20.59
N SER A 736 -67.12 17.22 -21.88
CA SER A 736 -67.96 16.21 -22.57
C SER A 736 -67.30 15.70 -23.86
N ASP A 737 -67.65 14.47 -24.22
CA ASP A 737 -67.44 13.79 -25.51
C ASP A 737 -68.48 14.26 -26.57
N PRO A 738 -68.45 13.83 -27.85
CA PRO A 738 -67.40 13.91 -28.88
C PRO A 738 -67.84 14.75 -30.10
N ASP A 739 -67.04 14.84 -31.18
CA ASP A 739 -67.49 14.47 -32.56
C ASP A 739 -66.36 14.40 -33.62
N ALA A 740 -66.73 13.90 -34.82
CA ALA A 740 -66.26 14.27 -36.16
C ALA A 740 -64.87 13.80 -36.65
N THR A 741 -64.90 12.56 -37.15
CA THR A 741 -63.99 11.92 -38.13
C THR A 741 -63.61 12.73 -39.39
N ARG A 742 -62.56 12.23 -40.11
CA ARG A 742 -62.12 12.51 -41.51
C ARG A 742 -61.14 13.70 -41.70
N GLY A 743 -60.15 13.62 -42.60
CA GLY A 743 -59.70 12.44 -43.36
C GLY A 743 -58.69 12.75 -44.49
N ASP A 744 -57.75 11.81 -44.66
CA ASP A 744 -56.95 11.42 -45.86
C ASP A 744 -56.08 12.43 -46.67
N ALA A 745 -54.99 11.88 -47.23
CA ALA A 745 -54.15 12.30 -48.36
C ALA A 745 -53.50 13.71 -48.42
N GLY A 746 -52.18 13.75 -48.73
CA GLY A 746 -51.55 14.95 -49.31
C GLY A 746 -50.03 15.12 -49.11
N ALA A 747 -49.28 15.08 -50.20
CA ALA A 747 -47.92 15.62 -50.37
C ALA A 747 -47.83 16.23 -51.80
N PRO A 748 -46.70 16.82 -52.29
CA PRO A 748 -45.42 17.22 -51.67
C PRO A 748 -44.96 18.66 -52.11
N ARG A 749 -43.64 18.96 -51.98
CA ARG A 749 -42.80 19.97 -52.69
C ARG A 749 -42.68 21.40 -52.14
N GLY A 750 -41.50 22.01 -52.36
CA GLY A 750 -41.22 23.45 -52.26
C GLY A 750 -39.72 23.80 -52.31
N LYS A 751 -39.31 24.82 -53.08
CA LYS A 751 -37.95 25.40 -53.17
C LYS A 751 -38.01 26.93 -53.32
N ALA A 752 -37.11 27.65 -52.64
CA ALA A 752 -36.51 28.96 -53.00
C ALA A 752 -35.29 29.15 -52.06
N ASP A 753 -34.13 29.73 -52.39
CA ASP A 753 -33.73 30.92 -53.16
C ASP A 753 -34.05 32.27 -52.46
N ALA A 754 -33.12 33.24 -52.31
CA ALA A 754 -31.68 33.28 -52.65
C ALA A 754 -30.81 33.81 -51.47
N THR A 755 -29.89 34.80 -51.51
CA THR A 755 -29.55 35.92 -52.42
C THR A 755 -28.01 36.15 -52.53
N ARG A 756 -27.54 37.42 -52.49
CA ARG A 756 -26.13 37.93 -52.43
C ARG A 756 -26.08 39.05 -51.35
N ASP A 757 -25.02 39.83 -51.06
CA ASP A 757 -23.75 40.11 -51.76
C ASP A 757 -22.70 40.80 -50.85
N SER A 758 -21.40 40.64 -51.17
CA SER A 758 -20.27 41.52 -50.75
C SER A 758 -19.98 41.70 -49.23
N ALA A 759 -18.85 42.26 -48.73
CA ALA A 759 -17.63 42.77 -49.35
C ALA A 759 -16.37 42.60 -48.44
N THR A 760 -15.20 42.70 -49.05
CA THR A 760 -13.83 42.82 -48.51
C THR A 760 -13.61 43.40 -47.09
N ARG A 761 -12.64 42.83 -46.33
CA ARG A 761 -11.31 43.47 -46.16
C ARG A 761 -10.23 42.62 -45.46
N ASP A 762 -9.05 42.59 -46.09
CA ASP A 762 -7.77 42.13 -45.54
C ASP A 762 -7.14 43.18 -44.60
N LYS A 763 -6.70 42.77 -43.39
CA LYS A 763 -5.33 43.03 -42.87
C LYS A 763 -5.08 42.57 -41.42
N ARG A 764 -3.93 41.90 -41.24
CA ARG A 764 -3.02 41.90 -40.06
C ARG A 764 -3.67 41.48 -38.71
N GLY A 765 -3.22 40.43 -38.03
CA GLY A 765 -1.92 39.75 -38.10
C GLY A 765 -0.85 40.47 -37.27
N ARG A 766 -0.77 40.11 -35.99
CA ARG A 766 0.37 40.37 -35.08
C ARG A 766 0.45 39.22 -34.09
N ALA A 767 1.65 38.65 -33.93
CA ALA A 767 1.95 37.71 -32.86
C ALA A 767 2.43 38.46 -31.61
N ARG A 768 2.12 37.90 -30.44
CA ARG A 768 3.05 37.74 -29.32
C ARG A 768 2.59 36.59 -28.44
#